data_AF-A0A066YGY8-F1
#
_entry.id   AF-A0A066YGY8-F1
#
_cell.length_a   1.000
_cell.length_b   1.000
_cell.length_c   1.000
_cell.angle_alpha   90.00
_cell.angle_beta   90.00
_cell.angle_gamma   90.00
#
_symmetry.space_group_name_H-M   'P 1'
#
loop_
_entity.id
_entity.type
_entity.pdbx_description
1 polymer ?
#
loop_
_entity_poly.entity_id
_entity_poly.type
_entity_poly.pdbx_seq_one_letter_code
_entity_poly.pdbx_strand_id
1 'polypeptide(L)'
;MTTRRTAASRTAGRTTRPAGWSGRIRSTRRTWRAGCRGTRTGRRSGIRTRTGTGRGGQRRRAPRAGAGQQLPRRGAVDRGHLQREPDGGRAAQRRRAGGERGGRDRAESQLGAPFRDMGNGDPAFKRIEDQLRDSGHGSQAVIITQDANGRAHAWNVVNHDGKITYLDNQTGQRSDKPLHNGDHGVFAITLDPDRKPTGTDHTGGPDRGGSDRRPEDPAGKNKAEDDPEEGASKKKAKHNDGDGNAEAGPSSKKDDTSKDDASKNEKPKTDKEIIDERRANDPEHPIHEDARKDENLRPRETPDDKIYGISQDENQRPLRNANPVRAVDMNRVNQNLDAWASSGELGHVLDSSKAGNPKTFNRSDLENALTGFKDMNPGEQGAAVAAMGRMSDEFHKNHGVGASPESMPYPYNSDPRVAGSKPGEADPISRGAADHATSKGEEGLKLSPDLKDVRKEVREAFEKRSIKGAADVAAHRPDLSARNYAVIEVYDPKTKQVSFVVDNSVPPSGPRAGITPLHSETHLGGWMDHLKATRDPKDQPEVLSLYTEREPCGSKKTQGHADCSGYLAREHTGVPVYYATGYRKGPGSDVKPGEGQLTPKQEMDRDFGNHVAKVGRVWLAMEKKRMADAASAMDTGE
;
A
#
# COMPACT_ATOMS: atom_id res chain seq x y z
N MET A 1 3.83 -44.89 34.86
CA MET A 1 3.56 -45.74 36.05
C MET A 1 4.29 -45.09 37.22
N THR A 2 3.70 -44.74 38.36
CA THR A 2 2.32 -44.91 38.85
C THR A 2 1.96 -43.74 39.78
N THR A 3 0.71 -43.29 39.76
CA THR A 3 0.22 -42.12 40.52
C THR A 3 0.05 -42.40 42.02
N ARG A 4 0.26 -41.37 42.86
CA ARG A 4 -0.38 -41.27 44.18
C ARG A 4 -0.96 -39.87 44.41
N ARG A 5 -2.25 -39.86 44.76
CA ARG A 5 -2.98 -38.69 45.29
C ARG A 5 -2.71 -38.54 46.78
N THR A 6 -2.74 -37.31 47.28
CA THR A 6 -3.15 -37.00 48.65
C THR A 6 -4.06 -35.78 48.63
N ALA A 7 -5.09 -35.78 49.49
CA ALA A 7 -6.15 -34.78 49.50
C ALA A 7 -6.03 -33.81 50.68
N ALA A 8 -6.84 -32.76 50.65
CA ALA A 8 -6.77 -31.62 51.56
C ALA A 8 -7.28 -31.88 52.98
N SER A 9 -6.92 -30.98 53.90
CA SER A 9 -7.75 -30.62 55.06
C SER A 9 -7.79 -29.10 55.23
N ARG A 10 -8.96 -28.58 55.64
CA ARG A 10 -9.21 -27.16 55.94
C ARG A 10 -9.28 -26.96 57.44
N THR A 11 -8.82 -25.82 57.93
CA THR A 11 -9.39 -25.20 59.13
C THR A 11 -9.32 -23.68 59.03
N ALA A 12 -10.32 -22.98 59.57
CA ALA A 12 -10.51 -21.54 59.41
C ALA A 12 -10.15 -20.76 60.68
N GLY A 13 -9.68 -19.53 60.50
CA GLY A 13 -9.51 -18.51 61.54
C GLY A 13 -9.92 -17.15 60.98
N ARG A 14 -10.65 -16.36 61.77
CA ARG A 14 -11.37 -15.13 61.34
C ARG A 14 -10.93 -13.95 62.22
N THR A 15 -11.33 -12.73 61.83
CA THR A 15 -11.21 -11.42 62.54
C THR A 15 -9.83 -10.73 62.40
N THR A 16 -9.69 -9.39 62.33
CA THR A 16 -10.67 -8.27 62.29
C THR A 16 -10.10 -7.03 61.57
N ARG A 17 -10.96 -6.13 61.08
CA ARG A 17 -10.61 -4.75 60.64
C ARG A 17 -10.27 -3.85 61.84
N PRO A 18 -9.60 -2.71 61.59
CA PRO A 18 -10.13 -1.43 62.08
C PRO A 18 -10.35 -0.41 60.94
N ALA A 19 -11.06 0.68 61.25
CA ALA A 19 -11.50 1.68 60.28
C ALA A 19 -10.90 3.07 60.56
N GLY A 20 -10.69 3.81 59.46
CA GLY A 20 -10.87 5.26 59.29
C GLY A 20 -10.35 6.25 60.35
N TRP A 21 -9.52 7.20 59.91
CA TRP A 21 -9.50 8.54 60.49
C TRP A 21 -9.33 9.62 59.42
N SER A 22 -10.09 10.72 59.58
CA SER A 22 -10.20 11.81 58.61
C SER A 22 -9.40 13.04 59.06
N GLY A 23 -8.38 13.40 58.28
CA GLY A 23 -7.54 14.59 58.51
C GLY A 23 -8.03 15.81 57.71
N ARG A 24 -8.36 16.91 58.38
CA ARG A 24 -9.04 18.09 57.81
C ARG A 24 -8.07 19.12 57.22
N ILE A 25 -8.30 19.55 55.97
CA ILE A 25 -7.52 20.61 55.28
C ILE A 25 -7.94 22.02 55.74
N ARG A 26 -6.98 22.79 56.27
CA ARG A 26 -6.83 24.28 56.35
C ARG A 26 -5.35 24.50 56.74
N SER A 27 -4.56 25.49 56.31
CA SER A 27 -4.72 26.77 55.59
C SER A 27 -3.37 27.05 54.86
N THR A 28 -3.08 28.10 54.07
CA THR A 28 -3.56 29.49 53.95
C THR A 28 -3.48 29.98 52.50
N ARG A 29 -4.22 31.04 52.15
CA ARG A 29 -4.05 31.78 50.89
C ARG A 29 -2.85 32.73 50.97
N ARG A 30 -2.07 32.85 49.90
CA ARG A 30 -1.39 34.11 49.55
C ARG A 30 -1.69 34.49 48.11
N THR A 31 -2.42 35.58 47.98
CA THR A 31 -2.65 36.31 46.72
C THR A 31 -1.43 37.15 46.37
N TRP A 32 -1.06 37.22 45.10
CA TRP A 32 -0.39 38.40 44.54
C TRP A 32 -1.01 38.79 43.20
N ARG A 33 -1.30 40.09 43.08
CA ARG A 33 -1.75 40.80 41.87
C ARG A 33 -0.82 42.00 41.68
N ALA A 34 -0.78 42.53 40.45
CA ALA A 34 0.00 43.68 40.02
C ALA A 34 1.54 43.49 40.05
N GLY A 35 2.31 44.16 39.17
CA GLY A 35 1.88 44.98 38.03
C GLY A 35 3.02 45.85 37.46
N CYS A 36 2.96 46.06 36.13
CA CYS A 36 3.41 47.24 35.37
C CYS A 36 4.70 48.03 35.71
N ARG A 37 5.45 48.30 34.62
CA ARG A 37 6.42 49.39 34.35
C ARG A 37 7.87 49.22 34.84
N GLY A 38 8.78 49.47 33.91
CA GLY A 38 10.24 49.44 34.09
C GLY A 38 10.95 49.81 32.79
N THR A 39 10.69 51.01 32.26
CA THR A 39 11.32 51.53 31.03
C THR A 39 12.83 51.67 31.18
N ARG A 40 13.62 51.28 30.16
CA ARG A 40 14.92 51.93 29.91
C ARG A 40 15.22 52.08 28.42
N THR A 41 15.42 53.32 28.03
CA THR A 41 15.85 53.78 26.71
C THR A 41 17.36 53.59 26.52
N GLY A 42 17.78 53.20 25.32
CA GLY A 42 19.19 53.13 24.93
C GLY A 42 19.35 53.41 23.43
N ARG A 43 19.63 54.67 23.08
CA ARG A 43 19.73 55.17 21.69
C ARG A 43 21.19 55.46 21.35
N ARG A 44 21.61 55.17 20.11
CA ARG A 44 22.81 55.62 19.34
C ARG A 44 23.58 54.43 18.72
N SER A 45 24.23 54.46 17.55
CA SER A 45 24.17 55.25 16.29
C SER A 45 25.56 55.16 15.62
N GLY A 46 25.65 55.10 14.29
CA GLY A 46 26.91 55.18 13.52
C GLY A 46 27.40 53.81 13.04
N ILE A 47 27.33 53.45 11.75
CA ILE A 47 28.04 54.02 10.58
C ILE A 47 29.56 53.83 10.66
N ARG A 48 30.10 52.90 9.86
CA ARG A 48 31.16 53.23 8.88
C ARG A 48 31.31 52.19 7.77
N THR A 49 31.39 52.70 6.55
CA THR A 49 31.82 52.04 5.32
C THR A 49 33.34 52.20 5.13
N ARG A 50 34.00 51.20 4.51
CA ARG A 50 35.03 51.34 3.44
C ARG A 50 35.71 49.99 3.15
N THR A 51 35.67 49.48 1.92
CA THR A 51 36.74 49.51 0.86
C THR A 51 38.11 48.98 1.29
N GLY A 52 38.77 48.07 0.57
CA GLY A 52 38.41 47.42 -0.71
C GLY A 52 39.63 46.74 -1.37
N THR A 53 39.51 46.39 -2.67
CA THR A 53 40.61 46.07 -3.64
C THR A 53 41.63 44.98 -3.25
N GLY A 54 41.74 43.83 -3.92
CA GLY A 54 42.11 43.61 -5.35
C GLY A 54 43.29 42.61 -5.37
N ARG A 55 43.77 41.97 -6.44
CA ARG A 55 43.50 41.86 -7.89
C ARG A 55 43.86 40.40 -8.29
N GLY A 56 43.19 39.74 -9.24
CA GLY A 56 43.64 39.65 -10.65
C GLY A 56 44.19 38.24 -10.97
N GLY A 57 44.16 37.69 -12.19
CA GLY A 57 43.57 38.10 -13.47
C GLY A 57 43.16 36.84 -14.28
N GLN A 58 42.12 36.88 -15.11
CA GLN A 58 42.04 37.40 -16.50
C GLN A 58 42.75 36.58 -17.61
N ARG A 59 41.91 36.10 -18.56
CA ARG A 59 41.99 36.16 -20.06
C ARG A 59 40.59 35.70 -20.53
N ARG A 60 39.68 36.47 -21.19
CA ARG A 60 39.70 37.25 -22.46
C ARG A 60 40.11 36.37 -23.65
N ARG A 61 39.36 36.24 -24.77
CA ARG A 61 38.57 37.19 -25.61
C ARG A 61 37.27 36.51 -26.15
N ALA A 62 36.14 37.13 -26.56
CA ALA A 62 35.77 38.41 -27.24
C ALA A 62 35.59 38.27 -28.80
N PRO A 63 34.73 39.07 -29.50
CA PRO A 63 33.61 38.53 -30.31
C PRO A 63 33.43 39.16 -31.74
N ARG A 64 32.29 38.90 -32.41
CA ARG A 64 31.75 39.61 -33.61
C ARG A 64 30.24 39.33 -33.82
N ALA A 65 29.60 39.83 -34.90
CA ALA A 65 28.82 41.08 -34.92
C ALA A 65 28.10 41.31 -36.29
N GLY A 66 26.85 41.80 -36.28
CA GLY A 66 26.04 42.20 -37.48
C GLY A 66 24.60 41.64 -37.38
N ALA A 67 23.48 42.41 -37.33
CA ALA A 67 22.96 43.51 -38.16
C ALA A 67 22.56 43.05 -39.58
N GLY A 68 21.35 43.26 -40.10
CA GLY A 68 20.10 43.86 -39.56
C GLY A 68 19.02 43.99 -40.68
N GLN A 69 17.90 44.70 -40.44
CA GLN A 69 16.94 45.36 -41.38
C GLN A 69 15.43 45.15 -41.04
N GLN A 70 14.59 46.10 -41.50
CA GLN A 70 13.16 46.26 -41.19
C GLN A 70 12.27 46.10 -42.44
N LEU A 71 11.03 45.59 -42.24
CA LEU A 71 9.70 46.00 -42.78
C LEU A 71 9.61 46.83 -44.11
N PRO A 72 8.53 46.72 -44.95
CA PRO A 72 7.13 46.73 -44.46
C PRO A 72 5.94 46.18 -45.33
N ARG A 73 4.77 46.05 -44.65
CA ARG A 73 3.39 46.48 -45.03
C ARG A 73 2.44 45.69 -45.98
N ARG A 74 1.21 45.58 -45.43
CA ARG A 74 -0.16 45.80 -45.99
C ARG A 74 -0.90 44.66 -46.72
N GLY A 75 -2.17 44.48 -46.30
CA GLY A 75 -3.18 43.66 -46.95
C GLY A 75 -4.37 43.38 -46.03
N ALA A 76 -5.26 44.37 -45.82
CA ALA A 76 -6.50 44.19 -45.06
C ALA A 76 -7.70 44.28 -46.00
N VAL A 77 -8.67 43.36 -45.88
CA VAL A 77 -10.04 43.53 -46.37
C VAL A 77 -11.01 42.96 -45.34
N ASP A 78 -12.16 43.62 -45.23
CA ASP A 78 -13.17 43.53 -44.17
C ASP A 78 -14.48 42.88 -44.71
N ARG A 79 -15.54 42.86 -43.86
CA ARG A 79 -16.92 42.31 -44.00
C ARG A 79 -17.09 40.88 -43.43
N GLY A 80 -18.12 40.60 -42.64
CA GLY A 80 -19.14 41.50 -42.08
C GLY A 80 -20.36 40.73 -41.54
N HIS A 81 -20.90 41.20 -40.40
CA HIS A 81 -22.21 40.89 -39.79
C HIS A 81 -22.95 39.57 -40.11
N LEU A 82 -23.31 38.84 -39.04
CA LEU A 82 -24.70 38.85 -38.55
C LEU A 82 -24.80 38.30 -37.11
N GLN A 83 -25.38 39.08 -36.20
CA GLN A 83 -25.88 38.58 -34.93
C GLN A 83 -27.26 37.95 -35.15
N ARG A 84 -27.50 36.75 -34.60
CA ARG A 84 -28.83 36.24 -34.22
C ARG A 84 -28.67 35.02 -33.32
N GLU A 85 -29.06 35.19 -32.05
CA GLU A 85 -29.60 34.10 -31.23
C GLU A 85 -30.85 33.52 -31.95
N PRO A 86 -31.13 32.22 -31.79
CA PRO A 86 -32.26 31.90 -30.93
C PRO A 86 -32.04 30.68 -30.01
N ASP A 87 -32.80 30.70 -28.91
CA ASP A 87 -32.93 29.63 -27.91
C ASP A 87 -33.31 28.24 -28.46
N GLY A 88 -32.85 27.22 -27.73
CA GLY A 88 -33.66 26.02 -27.40
C GLY A 88 -33.80 24.92 -28.45
N GLY A 89 -32.93 23.89 -28.41
CA GLY A 89 -33.05 22.76 -29.34
C GLY A 89 -32.20 21.50 -29.07
N ARG A 90 -32.40 20.84 -27.91
CA ARG A 90 -32.02 19.44 -27.64
C ARG A 90 -30.64 18.96 -28.16
N ALA A 91 -29.57 19.30 -27.44
CA ALA A 91 -28.31 18.59 -27.58
C ALA A 91 -28.44 17.13 -27.06
N ALA A 92 -28.18 16.15 -27.92
CA ALA A 92 -28.09 14.75 -27.51
C ALA A 92 -26.92 14.55 -26.53
N GLN A 93 -27.15 13.84 -25.42
CA GLN A 93 -26.13 13.57 -24.41
C GLN A 93 -24.95 12.78 -25.01
N ARG A 94 -23.83 13.46 -25.25
CA ARG A 94 -22.53 12.81 -25.42
C ARG A 94 -22.11 12.20 -24.09
N ARG A 95 -22.42 10.92 -23.89
CA ARG A 95 -21.85 10.10 -22.81
C ARG A 95 -20.32 10.23 -22.85
N ARG A 96 -19.69 10.65 -21.73
CA ARG A 96 -18.23 10.63 -21.60
C ARG A 96 -17.79 9.16 -21.56
N ALA A 97 -17.28 8.66 -22.69
CA ALA A 97 -16.72 7.32 -22.77
C ALA A 97 -15.36 7.30 -22.04
N GLY A 98 -15.36 6.72 -20.84
CA GLY A 98 -14.14 6.23 -20.19
C GLY A 98 -14.02 4.73 -20.41
N GLY A 99 -12.81 4.23 -20.61
CA GLY A 99 -12.55 2.79 -20.73
C GLY A 99 -12.94 2.02 -19.47
N GLU A 100 -13.20 0.74 -19.62
CA GLU A 100 -13.54 -0.14 -18.50
C GLU A 100 -12.29 -0.45 -17.66
N ARG A 101 -12.38 -0.31 -16.32
CA ARG A 101 -11.24 -0.52 -15.41
C ARG A 101 -10.73 -1.96 -15.45
N GLY A 102 -9.42 -2.17 -15.53
CA GLY A 102 -8.80 -3.48 -15.75
C GLY A 102 -8.98 -3.99 -17.19
N GLY A 103 -9.26 -3.10 -18.15
CA GLY A 103 -9.53 -3.44 -19.54
C GLY A 103 -8.32 -4.09 -20.22
N ARG A 104 -7.11 -3.64 -19.88
CA ARG A 104 -5.87 -4.30 -20.31
C ARG A 104 -5.81 -5.77 -19.86
N ASP A 105 -5.95 -6.03 -18.56
CA ASP A 105 -5.76 -7.37 -18.00
C ASP A 105 -6.83 -8.36 -18.49
N ARG A 106 -8.07 -7.88 -18.72
CA ARG A 106 -9.11 -8.68 -19.40
C ARG A 106 -8.78 -8.94 -20.87
N ALA A 107 -8.25 -7.97 -21.62
CA ALA A 107 -7.85 -8.18 -23.00
C ALA A 107 -6.69 -9.18 -23.11
N GLU A 108 -5.68 -9.09 -22.24
CA GLU A 108 -4.56 -10.05 -22.18
C GLU A 108 -5.07 -11.47 -21.84
N SER A 109 -5.99 -11.59 -20.87
CA SER A 109 -6.62 -12.87 -20.51
C SER A 109 -7.52 -13.45 -21.61
N GLN A 110 -8.31 -12.62 -22.29
CA GLN A 110 -9.25 -13.06 -23.33
C GLN A 110 -8.55 -13.42 -24.65
N LEU A 111 -7.39 -12.80 -24.95
CA LEU A 111 -6.61 -13.05 -26.16
C LEU A 111 -5.47 -14.05 -25.95
N GLY A 112 -5.16 -14.41 -24.70
CA GLY A 112 -4.15 -15.44 -24.39
C GLY A 112 -2.70 -14.99 -24.57
N ALA A 113 -2.44 -13.68 -24.61
CA ALA A 113 -1.09 -13.12 -24.72
C ALA A 113 -0.99 -11.72 -24.09
N PRO A 114 0.18 -11.33 -23.55
CA PRO A 114 0.41 -9.98 -23.03
C PRO A 114 0.58 -8.96 -24.15
N PHE A 115 0.31 -7.68 -23.87
CA PHE A 115 0.67 -6.59 -24.78
C PHE A 115 2.19 -6.44 -24.88
N ARG A 116 2.73 -6.50 -26.09
CA ARG A 116 4.16 -6.37 -26.39
C ARG A 116 4.53 -4.92 -26.70
N ASP A 117 5.70 -4.46 -26.26
CA ASP A 117 6.22 -3.13 -26.62
C ASP A 117 6.65 -3.10 -28.11
N MET A 118 5.90 -2.38 -28.92
CA MET A 118 6.18 -2.15 -30.33
C MET A 118 7.06 -0.91 -30.53
N GLY A 119 7.54 -0.26 -29.48
CA GLY A 119 8.33 0.97 -29.52
C GLY A 119 7.49 2.22 -29.82
N ASN A 120 8.13 3.25 -30.37
CA ASN A 120 7.51 4.57 -30.52
C ASN A 120 7.35 4.99 -32.00
N GLY A 121 6.34 5.83 -32.26
CA GLY A 121 6.11 6.52 -33.54
C GLY A 121 5.78 5.61 -34.73
N ASP A 122 5.89 6.15 -35.94
CA ASP A 122 5.62 5.42 -37.21
C ASP A 122 6.35 4.06 -37.33
N PRO A 123 7.62 3.89 -36.90
CA PRO A 123 8.31 2.60 -36.95
C PRO A 123 7.69 1.52 -36.05
N ALA A 124 6.85 1.89 -35.07
CA ALA A 124 6.11 0.95 -34.23
C ALA A 124 4.85 0.46 -34.93
N PHE A 125 4.05 1.38 -35.48
CA PHE A 125 2.87 1.03 -36.27
C PHE A 125 3.25 0.21 -37.49
N LYS A 126 4.31 0.57 -38.22
CA LYS A 126 4.79 -0.20 -39.36
C LYS A 126 5.08 -1.67 -39.02
N ARG A 127 5.66 -1.96 -37.85
CA ARG A 127 5.91 -3.35 -37.43
C ARG A 127 4.62 -4.14 -37.18
N ILE A 128 3.59 -3.50 -36.60
CA ILE A 128 2.26 -4.09 -36.46
C ILE A 128 1.66 -4.35 -37.86
N GLU A 129 1.69 -3.35 -38.75
CA GLU A 129 1.13 -3.50 -40.09
C GLU A 129 1.81 -4.60 -40.91
N ASP A 130 3.15 -4.68 -40.87
CA ASP A 130 3.92 -5.67 -41.60
C ASP A 130 3.60 -7.09 -41.05
N GLN A 131 3.56 -7.27 -39.72
CA GLN A 131 3.13 -8.54 -39.09
C GLN A 131 1.72 -8.98 -39.50
N LEU A 132 0.77 -8.05 -39.65
CA LEU A 132 -0.58 -8.37 -40.11
C LEU A 132 -0.64 -8.67 -41.60
N ARG A 133 0.16 -7.98 -42.43
CA ARG A 133 0.29 -8.33 -43.86
C ARG A 133 0.87 -9.73 -44.03
N ASP A 134 1.92 -10.07 -43.28
CA ASP A 134 2.55 -11.39 -43.28
C ASP A 134 1.60 -12.49 -42.76
N SER A 135 0.73 -12.17 -41.80
CA SER A 135 -0.29 -13.09 -41.26
C SER A 135 -1.51 -13.29 -42.17
N GLY A 136 -1.65 -12.51 -43.26
CA GLY A 136 -2.73 -12.66 -44.25
C GLY A 136 -4.08 -12.03 -43.88
N HIS A 137 -5.05 -12.17 -44.78
CA HIS A 137 -6.42 -11.65 -44.62
C HIS A 137 -7.07 -12.17 -43.34
N GLY A 138 -7.74 -11.29 -42.58
CA GLY A 138 -8.46 -11.64 -41.36
C GLY A 138 -7.62 -11.52 -40.09
N SER A 139 -6.31 -11.36 -40.22
CA SER A 139 -5.43 -11.00 -39.09
C SER A 139 -5.77 -9.60 -38.55
N GLN A 140 -5.53 -9.40 -37.27
CA GLN A 140 -5.92 -8.19 -36.55
C GLN A 140 -5.01 -7.95 -35.35
N ALA A 141 -5.00 -6.73 -34.81
CA ALA A 141 -4.35 -6.46 -33.53
C ALA A 141 -5.22 -5.58 -32.63
N VAL A 142 -5.07 -5.79 -31.32
CA VAL A 142 -5.46 -4.79 -30.31
C VAL A 142 -4.23 -3.96 -30.00
N ILE A 143 -4.36 -2.64 -30.06
CA ILE A 143 -3.30 -1.67 -29.83
C ILE A 143 -3.63 -0.87 -28.56
N ILE A 144 -2.62 -0.62 -27.73
CA ILE A 144 -2.64 0.44 -26.73
C ILE A 144 -1.58 1.49 -27.09
N THR A 145 -1.98 2.75 -27.15
CA THR A 145 -1.06 3.91 -27.28
C THR A 145 -1.08 4.74 -26.01
N GLN A 146 0.08 5.25 -25.58
CA GLN A 146 0.19 6.18 -24.46
C GLN A 146 0.40 7.64 -24.90
N ASP A 147 -0.17 8.59 -24.16
CA ASP A 147 0.19 10.00 -24.23
C ASP A 147 1.43 10.33 -23.34
N ALA A 148 1.92 11.56 -23.44
CA ALA A 148 3.06 12.05 -22.65
C ALA A 148 2.85 12.04 -21.12
N ASN A 149 1.62 11.80 -20.65
CA ASN A 149 1.22 11.71 -19.25
C ASN A 149 0.95 10.25 -18.81
N GLY A 150 1.31 9.27 -19.65
CA GLY A 150 1.07 7.84 -19.43
C GLY A 150 -0.35 7.38 -19.75
N ARG A 151 -1.28 8.27 -20.13
CA ARG A 151 -2.67 7.87 -20.39
C ARG A 151 -2.73 6.96 -21.60
N ALA A 152 -3.12 5.72 -21.36
CA ALA A 152 -3.41 4.75 -22.40
C ALA A 152 -4.74 5.04 -23.12
N HIS A 153 -4.83 4.61 -24.37
CA HIS A 153 -6.08 4.43 -25.12
C HIS A 153 -6.01 3.12 -25.90
N ALA A 154 -7.08 2.32 -25.89
CA ALA A 154 -7.17 1.04 -26.59
C ALA A 154 -8.04 1.13 -27.84
N TRP A 155 -7.55 0.51 -28.91
CA TRP A 155 -8.13 0.56 -30.24
C TRP A 155 -7.63 -0.63 -31.07
N ASN A 156 -8.10 -0.74 -32.30
CA ASN A 156 -7.91 -1.93 -33.12
C ASN A 156 -7.32 -1.60 -34.49
N VAL A 157 -6.73 -2.60 -35.11
CA VAL A 157 -6.34 -2.60 -36.52
C VAL A 157 -6.66 -3.97 -37.12
N VAL A 158 -7.12 -3.99 -38.36
CA VAL A 158 -7.49 -5.21 -39.09
C VAL A 158 -6.85 -5.21 -40.47
N ASN A 159 -6.48 -6.40 -40.97
CA ASN A 159 -6.04 -6.62 -42.34
C ASN A 159 -7.17 -7.29 -43.15
N HIS A 160 -7.72 -6.57 -44.12
CA HIS A 160 -8.70 -7.10 -45.07
C HIS A 160 -8.09 -7.04 -46.48
N ASP A 161 -7.80 -8.19 -47.09
CA ASP A 161 -7.19 -8.30 -48.43
C ASP A 161 -5.87 -7.51 -48.60
N GLY A 162 -5.02 -7.53 -47.59
CA GLY A 162 -3.76 -6.75 -47.57
C GLY A 162 -3.95 -5.27 -47.20
N LYS A 163 -5.20 -4.79 -47.12
CA LYS A 163 -5.52 -3.43 -46.71
C LYS A 163 -5.65 -3.34 -45.19
N ILE A 164 -4.69 -2.66 -44.59
CA ILE A 164 -4.73 -2.25 -43.19
C ILE A 164 -5.83 -1.20 -43.00
N THR A 165 -6.68 -1.41 -42.00
CA THR A 165 -7.67 -0.43 -41.53
C THR A 165 -7.60 -0.32 -40.02
N TYR A 166 -7.28 0.87 -39.52
CA TYR A 166 -7.37 1.22 -38.11
C TYR A 166 -8.81 1.55 -37.73
N LEU A 167 -9.22 1.10 -36.55
CA LEU A 167 -10.58 1.18 -36.03
C LEU A 167 -10.54 1.59 -34.55
N ASP A 168 -11.23 2.66 -34.20
CA ASP A 168 -11.46 3.04 -32.82
C ASP A 168 -12.92 2.72 -32.45
N ASN A 169 -13.09 1.63 -31.71
CA ASN A 169 -14.41 1.12 -31.30
C ASN A 169 -15.12 2.02 -30.28
N GLN A 170 -14.41 2.95 -29.63
CA GLN A 170 -14.99 3.89 -28.68
C GLN A 170 -15.54 5.15 -29.38
N THR A 171 -14.89 5.60 -30.46
CA THR A 171 -15.26 6.82 -31.19
C THR A 171 -15.96 6.55 -32.54
N GLY A 172 -15.90 5.32 -33.04
CA GLY A 172 -16.39 4.93 -34.37
C GLY A 172 -15.49 5.41 -35.52
N GLN A 173 -14.29 5.92 -35.23
CA GLN A 173 -13.36 6.40 -36.25
C GLN A 173 -12.69 5.24 -36.98
N ARG A 174 -12.42 5.45 -38.27
CA ARG A 174 -11.67 4.52 -39.14
C ARG A 174 -10.71 5.27 -40.05
N SER A 175 -9.53 4.70 -40.29
CA SER A 175 -8.54 5.27 -41.22
C SER A 175 -7.63 4.18 -41.79
N ASP A 176 -6.99 4.48 -42.92
CA ASP A 176 -5.86 3.77 -43.51
C ASP A 176 -4.52 4.11 -42.85
N LYS A 177 -4.54 4.96 -41.80
CA LYS A 177 -3.37 5.41 -41.02
C LYS A 177 -3.65 5.33 -39.51
N PRO A 178 -2.61 5.32 -38.65
CA PRO A 178 -2.77 5.39 -37.20
C PRO A 178 -3.68 6.56 -36.76
N LEU A 179 -4.69 6.25 -35.94
CA LEU A 179 -5.67 7.21 -35.40
C LEU A 179 -5.13 7.97 -34.17
N HIS A 180 -4.17 7.39 -33.45
CA HIS A 180 -3.60 7.94 -32.23
C HIS A 180 -2.06 7.99 -32.30
N ASN A 181 -1.46 8.99 -31.65
CA ASN A 181 -0.01 9.16 -31.65
C ASN A 181 0.68 8.07 -30.80
N GLY A 182 1.74 7.47 -31.34
CA GLY A 182 2.58 6.43 -30.71
C GLY A 182 3.91 6.92 -30.11
N ASP A 183 4.21 8.21 -30.10
CA ASP A 183 5.52 8.77 -29.71
C ASP A 183 5.97 8.44 -28.28
N HIS A 184 5.04 8.05 -27.40
CA HIS A 184 5.30 7.73 -25.99
C HIS A 184 5.11 6.24 -25.65
N GLY A 185 4.86 5.41 -26.67
CA GLY A 185 4.75 3.96 -26.56
C GLY A 185 3.54 3.42 -27.32
N VAL A 186 3.79 2.46 -28.21
CA VAL A 186 2.77 1.66 -28.90
C VAL A 186 2.93 0.23 -28.42
N PHE A 187 1.83 -0.38 -27.97
CA PHE A 187 1.81 -1.74 -27.46
C PHE A 187 0.76 -2.54 -28.24
N ALA A 188 1.03 -3.81 -28.55
CA ALA A 188 0.08 -4.61 -29.32
C ALA A 188 0.00 -6.08 -28.89
N ILE A 189 -1.20 -6.65 -29.06
CA ILE A 189 -1.41 -8.09 -29.22
C ILE A 189 -1.83 -8.30 -30.67
N THR A 190 -0.94 -8.85 -31.49
CA THR A 190 -1.22 -9.24 -32.88
C THR A 190 -1.81 -10.64 -32.92
N LEU A 191 -2.79 -10.86 -33.79
CA LEU A 191 -3.55 -12.10 -33.93
C LEU A 191 -3.57 -12.53 -35.41
N ASP A 192 -3.44 -13.83 -35.64
CA ASP A 192 -3.61 -14.45 -36.96
C ASP A 192 -5.11 -14.48 -37.38
N PRO A 193 -5.45 -14.94 -38.60
CA PRO A 193 -6.84 -15.08 -39.03
C PRO A 193 -7.69 -16.06 -38.18
N ASP A 194 -7.05 -17.02 -37.51
CA ASP A 194 -7.67 -17.95 -36.54
C ASP A 194 -7.87 -17.31 -35.15
N ARG A 195 -7.47 -16.04 -34.97
CA ARG A 195 -7.47 -15.26 -33.72
C ARG A 195 -6.49 -15.77 -32.65
N LYS A 196 -5.43 -16.47 -33.03
CA LYS A 196 -4.34 -16.88 -32.15
C LYS A 196 -3.25 -15.81 -32.11
N PRO A 197 -2.61 -15.54 -30.95
CA PRO A 197 -1.50 -14.60 -30.87
C PRO A 197 -0.32 -14.94 -31.79
N THR A 198 0.14 -13.96 -32.57
CA THR A 198 1.30 -14.13 -33.47
C THR A 198 2.61 -13.68 -32.83
N GLY A 199 3.68 -14.40 -33.15
CA GLY A 199 5.04 -14.09 -32.70
C GLY A 199 5.41 -14.68 -31.33
N THR A 200 4.89 -15.86 -30.99
CA THR A 200 5.32 -16.66 -29.82
C THR A 200 6.71 -17.30 -29.98
N ASP A 201 7.24 -17.37 -31.21
CA ASP A 201 8.51 -18.04 -31.50
C ASP A 201 9.70 -17.06 -31.58
N HIS A 202 10.70 -17.30 -30.74
CA HIS A 202 12.03 -16.72 -30.91
C HIS A 202 12.77 -17.42 -32.06
N THR A 203 12.97 -16.73 -33.17
CA THR A 203 14.03 -17.05 -34.15
C THR A 203 14.93 -15.82 -34.34
N GLY A 204 16.23 -16.05 -34.52
CA GLY A 204 17.27 -15.10 -34.12
C GLY A 204 17.73 -14.07 -35.15
N GLY A 205 18.27 -12.95 -34.64
CA GLY A 205 18.97 -11.90 -35.39
C GLY A 205 19.43 -10.78 -34.43
N PRO A 206 20.63 -10.20 -34.59
CA PRO A 206 21.23 -9.35 -33.55
C PRO A 206 20.80 -7.87 -33.62
N ASP A 207 20.90 -7.21 -32.45
CA ASP A 207 20.89 -5.75 -32.23
C ASP A 207 19.69 -4.93 -32.72
N ARG A 208 18.78 -4.60 -31.78
CA ARG A 208 18.71 -3.27 -31.14
C ARG A 208 17.70 -3.27 -29.99
N GLY A 209 18.06 -2.64 -28.87
CA GLY A 209 17.28 -2.71 -27.63
C GLY A 209 15.87 -2.12 -27.73
N GLY A 210 14.86 -2.99 -27.66
CA GLY A 210 13.51 -2.66 -27.20
C GLY A 210 13.38 -3.03 -25.73
N SER A 211 13.01 -2.07 -24.88
CA SER A 211 12.68 -2.34 -23.48
C SER A 211 11.26 -2.92 -23.41
N ASP A 212 11.03 -4.04 -22.73
CA ASP A 212 9.64 -4.41 -22.37
C ASP A 212 9.10 -3.41 -21.34
N ARG A 213 8.34 -2.43 -21.85
CA ARG A 213 7.43 -1.58 -21.06
C ARG A 213 6.05 -2.22 -21.12
N ARG A 214 5.27 -2.11 -20.05
CA ARG A 214 3.88 -2.59 -20.01
C ARG A 214 2.92 -1.40 -20.14
N PRO A 215 1.86 -1.47 -20.95
CA PRO A 215 0.93 -0.35 -21.10
C PRO A 215 0.16 -0.01 -19.81
N GLU A 216 -0.15 1.27 -19.59
CA GLU A 216 -1.19 1.69 -18.63
C GLU A 216 -2.59 1.21 -19.07
N ASP A 217 -3.57 1.30 -18.16
CA ASP A 217 -4.96 0.89 -18.40
C ASP A 217 -5.74 1.99 -19.18
N PRO A 218 -6.33 1.69 -20.35
CA PRO A 218 -7.05 2.66 -21.21
C PRO A 218 -8.17 3.48 -20.54
N ALA A 219 -8.66 3.04 -19.39
CA ALA A 219 -9.65 3.78 -18.60
C ALA A 219 -9.16 5.16 -18.11
N GLY A 220 -7.85 5.32 -17.88
CA GLY A 220 -7.28 6.52 -17.24
C GLY A 220 -7.80 6.76 -15.81
N LYS A 221 -7.52 7.94 -15.26
CA LYS A 221 -7.95 8.36 -13.91
C LYS A 221 -8.51 9.80 -13.93
N ASN A 222 -9.84 9.97 -13.96
CA ASN A 222 -10.54 11.24 -13.67
C ASN A 222 -11.95 10.91 -13.14
N LYS A 223 -12.29 11.28 -11.89
CA LYS A 223 -12.92 12.57 -11.49
C LYS A 223 -14.29 12.81 -12.17
N ALA A 224 -15.36 12.65 -11.39
CA ALA A 224 -16.69 13.16 -11.67
C ALA A 224 -16.98 14.38 -10.76
N GLU A 225 -17.86 15.25 -11.23
CA GLU A 225 -18.35 16.44 -10.54
C GLU A 225 -19.77 16.13 -10.00
N ASP A 226 -20.13 16.65 -8.82
CA ASP A 226 -21.49 16.65 -8.29
C ASP A 226 -22.43 17.49 -9.21
N ASP A 227 -23.77 17.41 -9.21
CA ASP A 227 -24.73 17.20 -8.10
C ASP A 227 -26.10 16.63 -8.66
N PRO A 228 -27.28 16.62 -7.98
CA PRO A 228 -28.19 15.47 -8.05
C PRO A 228 -29.58 15.76 -8.68
N GLU A 229 -30.38 14.71 -8.91
CA GLU A 229 -31.85 14.84 -8.92
C GLU A 229 -32.58 13.51 -8.57
N GLU A 230 -33.83 13.62 -8.12
CA GLU A 230 -34.62 12.57 -7.46
C GLU A 230 -35.34 11.59 -8.42
N GLY A 231 -35.93 10.49 -7.88
CA GLY A 231 -37.15 9.94 -8.52
C GLY A 231 -37.40 8.42 -8.51
N ALA A 232 -38.02 7.92 -7.42
CA ALA A 232 -39.10 6.91 -7.42
C ALA A 232 -39.04 5.59 -8.25
N SER A 233 -38.93 4.47 -7.51
CA SER A 233 -39.93 3.37 -7.45
C SER A 233 -40.62 2.80 -8.72
N LYS A 234 -40.45 1.48 -9.00
CA LYS A 234 -41.53 0.44 -8.95
C LYS A 234 -41.09 -1.00 -9.31
N LYS A 235 -42.02 -1.95 -9.12
CA LYS A 235 -41.84 -3.42 -9.05
C LYS A 235 -42.07 -4.16 -10.40
N LYS A 236 -41.49 -5.37 -10.50
CA LYS A 236 -41.97 -6.62 -11.15
C LYS A 236 -42.62 -6.57 -12.56
N ALA A 237 -42.13 -7.41 -13.47
CA ALA A 237 -42.87 -8.60 -13.96
C ALA A 237 -41.95 -9.58 -14.73
N LYS A 238 -42.34 -10.86 -14.79
CA LYS A 238 -41.81 -11.86 -15.74
C LYS A 238 -42.47 -11.66 -17.11
N HIS A 239 -41.81 -12.09 -18.18
CA HIS A 239 -42.46 -12.90 -19.22
C HIS A 239 -41.47 -13.94 -19.75
N ASN A 240 -42.02 -15.02 -20.31
CA ASN A 240 -41.33 -16.18 -20.87
C ASN A 240 -41.79 -16.35 -22.33
N ASP A 241 -41.35 -17.43 -22.99
CA ASP A 241 -41.77 -17.92 -24.32
C ASP A 241 -41.01 -17.23 -25.49
N GLY A 242 -40.52 -17.94 -26.52
CA GLY A 242 -40.45 -19.40 -26.73
C GLY A 242 -39.84 -19.77 -28.10
N ASP A 243 -39.26 -20.97 -28.17
CA ASP A 243 -39.06 -21.91 -29.30
C ASP A 243 -38.43 -21.50 -30.66
N GLY A 244 -37.58 -22.42 -31.18
CA GLY A 244 -37.04 -22.42 -32.55
C GLY A 244 -36.02 -23.57 -32.77
N ASN A 245 -36.42 -24.64 -33.46
CA ASN A 245 -35.70 -25.94 -33.58
C ASN A 245 -35.29 -26.27 -35.04
N ALA A 246 -34.31 -27.18 -35.23
CA ALA A 246 -34.00 -28.05 -36.41
C ALA A 246 -32.47 -28.30 -36.56
N GLU A 247 -31.93 -29.52 -36.35
CA GLU A 247 -31.71 -30.65 -37.30
C GLU A 247 -30.45 -30.53 -38.23
N ALA A 248 -29.71 -31.59 -38.63
CA ALA A 248 -29.54 -32.97 -38.11
C ALA A 248 -28.34 -33.74 -38.77
N GLY A 249 -27.50 -34.42 -37.95
CA GLY A 249 -26.78 -35.70 -38.23
C GLY A 249 -25.66 -35.80 -39.30
N PRO A 250 -25.02 -36.99 -39.49
CA PRO A 250 -25.15 -38.24 -38.71
C PRO A 250 -23.86 -39.10 -38.45
N SER A 251 -23.79 -39.79 -37.29
CA SER A 251 -23.23 -41.17 -37.06
C SER A 251 -21.71 -41.48 -37.29
N SER A 252 -21.04 -42.50 -36.73
CA SER A 252 -21.48 -43.74 -36.03
C SER A 252 -20.44 -44.44 -35.10
N LYS A 253 -20.90 -44.88 -33.90
CA LYS A 253 -20.65 -46.17 -33.17
C LYS A 253 -19.23 -46.74 -32.87
N LYS A 254 -18.94 -47.00 -31.58
CA LYS A 254 -19.00 -48.32 -30.86
C LYS A 254 -18.50 -48.15 -29.39
N ASP A 255 -19.30 -48.53 -28.37
CA ASP A 255 -19.28 -49.79 -27.57
C ASP A 255 -18.04 -49.90 -26.62
N ASP A 256 -18.09 -50.21 -25.30
CA ASP A 256 -19.18 -50.43 -24.31
C ASP A 256 -18.60 -50.44 -22.84
N THR A 257 -19.47 -50.46 -21.82
CA THR A 257 -19.31 -50.86 -20.39
C THR A 257 -18.90 -49.88 -19.26
N SER A 258 -19.63 -50.03 -18.13
CA SER A 258 -19.53 -49.40 -16.77
C SER A 258 -19.59 -47.86 -16.71
N LYS A 259 -20.68 -47.23 -16.27
CA LYS A 259 -21.38 -47.18 -14.96
C LYS A 259 -20.87 -46.08 -14.01
N ASP A 260 -21.82 -45.21 -13.67
CA ASP A 260 -21.92 -44.41 -12.45
C ASP A 260 -20.80 -43.38 -12.19
N ASP A 261 -20.96 -42.17 -12.76
CA ASP A 261 -20.99 -40.99 -11.89
C ASP A 261 -21.76 -39.79 -12.46
N ALA A 262 -22.47 -39.07 -11.59
CA ALA A 262 -23.40 -38.00 -11.96
C ALA A 262 -22.70 -36.63 -11.98
N SER A 263 -21.97 -36.35 -13.06
CA SER A 263 -21.36 -35.03 -13.32
C SER A 263 -22.43 -33.94 -13.42
N LYS A 264 -22.66 -33.22 -12.32
CA LYS A 264 -23.45 -31.99 -12.31
C LYS A 264 -22.65 -30.87 -12.95
N ASN A 265 -23.29 -30.07 -13.80
CA ASN A 265 -22.79 -28.77 -14.24
C ASN A 265 -22.72 -27.80 -13.04
N GLU A 266 -21.65 -27.88 -12.26
CA GLU A 266 -21.35 -26.87 -11.24
C GLU A 266 -20.55 -25.71 -11.86
N LYS A 267 -21.06 -24.50 -11.66
CA LYS A 267 -20.36 -23.26 -12.03
C LYS A 267 -19.05 -23.18 -11.22
N PRO A 268 -17.93 -22.73 -11.79
CA PRO A 268 -16.70 -22.52 -11.03
C PRO A 268 -16.93 -21.63 -9.81
N LYS A 269 -16.52 -22.12 -8.63
CA LYS A 269 -16.57 -21.37 -7.37
C LYS A 269 -15.59 -20.19 -7.43
N THR A 270 -15.98 -19.06 -6.85
CA THR A 270 -15.11 -17.90 -6.66
C THR A 270 -14.12 -18.14 -5.52
N ASP A 271 -12.99 -17.43 -5.51
CA ASP A 271 -11.98 -17.52 -4.43
C ASP A 271 -12.59 -17.31 -3.03
N LYS A 272 -13.58 -16.42 -2.93
CA LYS A 272 -14.32 -16.20 -1.69
C LYS A 272 -15.15 -17.41 -1.28
N GLU A 273 -15.88 -18.03 -2.22
CA GLU A 273 -16.66 -19.25 -1.93
C GLU A 273 -15.75 -20.41 -1.51
N ILE A 274 -14.56 -20.54 -2.14
CA ILE A 274 -13.54 -21.53 -1.76
C ILE A 274 -13.01 -21.27 -0.34
N ILE A 275 -12.72 -20.01 -0.01
CA ILE A 275 -12.27 -19.60 1.33
C ILE A 275 -13.36 -19.85 2.38
N ASP A 276 -14.60 -19.41 2.14
CA ASP A 276 -15.70 -19.53 3.09
C ASP A 276 -16.11 -21.01 3.30
N GLU A 277 -16.04 -21.85 2.27
CA GLU A 277 -16.21 -23.31 2.38
C GLU A 277 -15.07 -23.96 3.19
N ARG A 278 -13.80 -23.57 2.95
CA ARG A 278 -12.65 -24.05 3.72
C ARG A 278 -12.75 -23.69 5.21
N ARG A 279 -13.18 -22.46 5.52
CA ARG A 279 -13.46 -22.00 6.90
C ARG A 279 -14.61 -22.78 7.55
N ALA A 280 -15.67 -23.09 6.81
CA ALA A 280 -16.81 -23.85 7.34
C ALA A 280 -16.47 -25.33 7.61
N ASN A 281 -15.58 -25.91 6.80
CA ASN A 281 -15.15 -27.31 6.90
C ASN A 281 -13.99 -27.54 7.88
N ASP A 282 -13.41 -26.49 8.45
CA ASP A 282 -12.34 -26.55 9.45
C ASP A 282 -12.78 -25.88 10.76
N PRO A 283 -13.30 -26.64 11.75
CA PRO A 283 -13.75 -26.09 13.03
C PRO A 283 -12.64 -25.45 13.87
N GLU A 284 -11.39 -25.86 13.67
CA GLU A 284 -10.21 -25.32 14.36
C GLU A 284 -9.59 -24.15 13.57
N HIS A 285 -10.23 -23.69 12.49
CA HIS A 285 -9.76 -22.56 11.71
C HIS A 285 -9.68 -21.29 12.59
N PRO A 286 -8.56 -20.56 12.59
CA PRO A 286 -8.36 -19.40 13.47
C PRO A 286 -9.46 -18.34 13.43
N ILE A 287 -10.20 -18.24 12.32
CA ILE A 287 -11.34 -17.31 12.17
C ILE A 287 -12.43 -17.50 13.25
N HIS A 288 -12.55 -18.71 13.83
CA HIS A 288 -13.54 -19.06 14.85
C HIS A 288 -13.10 -18.73 16.29
N GLU A 289 -11.86 -18.28 16.49
CA GLU A 289 -11.29 -17.95 17.80
C GLU A 289 -12.10 -16.89 18.57
N ASP A 290 -12.28 -17.10 19.88
CA ASP A 290 -12.99 -16.16 20.76
C ASP A 290 -12.42 -14.73 20.68
N ALA A 291 -11.10 -14.58 20.53
CA ALA A 291 -10.41 -13.30 20.40
C ALA A 291 -10.82 -12.48 19.15
N ARG A 292 -11.53 -13.10 18.18
CA ARG A 292 -12.05 -12.45 16.96
C ARG A 292 -13.54 -12.09 17.05
N LYS A 293 -14.25 -12.58 18.06
CA LYS A 293 -15.67 -12.27 18.26
C LYS A 293 -15.84 -10.78 18.57
N ASP A 294 -16.85 -10.17 17.97
CA ASP A 294 -17.11 -8.73 18.07
C ASP A 294 -17.23 -8.23 19.53
N GLU A 295 -17.69 -9.07 20.45
CA GLU A 295 -17.80 -8.79 21.88
C GLU A 295 -16.46 -8.57 22.59
N ASN A 296 -15.37 -9.14 22.06
CA ASN A 296 -14.00 -9.02 22.56
C ASN A 296 -13.20 -7.93 21.82
N LEU A 297 -13.84 -7.21 20.91
CA LEU A 297 -13.22 -6.18 20.07
C LEU A 297 -13.85 -4.81 20.34
N ARG A 298 -13.12 -3.75 19.98
CA ARG A 298 -13.72 -2.41 19.90
C ARG A 298 -14.85 -2.37 18.87
N PRO A 299 -15.84 -1.47 19.02
CA PRO A 299 -16.89 -1.28 18.03
C PRO A 299 -16.33 -1.10 16.61
N ARG A 300 -17.02 -1.68 15.62
CA ARG A 300 -16.70 -1.46 14.21
C ARG A 300 -16.97 -0.01 13.85
N GLU A 301 -16.09 0.58 13.05
CA GLU A 301 -16.34 1.89 12.47
C GLU A 301 -17.36 1.82 11.34
N THR A 302 -18.14 2.88 11.25
CA THR A 302 -19.15 3.18 10.24
C THR A 302 -18.63 4.24 9.26
N PRO A 303 -19.24 4.40 8.07
CA PRO A 303 -18.91 5.49 7.14
C PRO A 303 -19.11 6.92 7.69
N ASP A 304 -19.79 7.08 8.82
CA ASP A 304 -20.18 8.37 9.41
C ASP A 304 -19.27 8.81 10.57
N ASP A 305 -18.47 7.90 11.12
CA ASP A 305 -17.54 8.19 12.22
C ASP A 305 -16.53 9.27 11.86
N LYS A 306 -16.08 10.03 12.86
CA LYS A 306 -15.18 11.18 12.70
C LYS A 306 -13.97 11.11 13.64
N ILE A 307 -12.80 11.53 13.17
CA ILE A 307 -11.59 11.71 13.98
C ILE A 307 -11.26 13.20 13.98
N TYR A 308 -11.16 13.83 15.16
CA TYR A 308 -11.02 15.29 15.31
C TYR A 308 -12.05 16.11 14.49
N GLY A 309 -13.28 15.59 14.37
CA GLY A 309 -14.33 16.19 13.55
C GLY A 309 -14.22 15.93 12.04
N ILE A 310 -13.18 15.24 11.59
CA ILE A 310 -12.92 14.94 10.17
C ILE A 310 -13.60 13.65 9.76
N SER A 311 -14.47 13.75 8.75
CA SER A 311 -15.06 12.59 8.08
C SER A 311 -14.02 11.90 7.18
N GLN A 312 -14.27 10.63 6.93
CA GLN A 312 -13.55 9.84 5.93
C GLN A 312 -13.73 10.45 4.53
N ASP A 313 -12.75 10.29 3.63
CA ASP A 313 -12.93 10.68 2.23
C ASP A 313 -13.73 9.64 1.41
N GLU A 314 -14.07 10.00 0.17
CA GLU A 314 -14.84 9.17 -0.78
C GLU A 314 -14.30 7.74 -0.96
N ASN A 315 -12.99 7.53 -0.80
CA ASN A 315 -12.34 6.23 -0.97
C ASN A 315 -12.12 5.51 0.38
N GLN A 316 -12.11 6.24 1.49
CA GLN A 316 -12.03 5.66 2.84
C GLN A 316 -13.37 5.11 3.34
N ARG A 317 -14.50 5.66 2.88
CA ARG A 317 -15.86 5.22 3.27
C ARG A 317 -16.21 3.80 2.80
N PRO A 318 -15.97 3.38 1.54
CA PRO A 318 -16.32 2.04 1.06
C PRO A 318 -15.68 0.91 1.87
N LEU A 319 -14.48 1.13 2.43
CA LEU A 319 -13.79 0.14 3.25
C LEU A 319 -14.63 -0.30 4.47
N ARG A 320 -15.35 0.61 5.12
CA ARG A 320 -16.19 0.26 6.29
C ARG A 320 -17.48 -0.47 5.93
N ASN A 321 -17.89 -0.43 4.66
CA ASN A 321 -19.00 -1.23 4.15
C ASN A 321 -18.53 -2.65 3.77
N ALA A 322 -17.30 -2.78 3.26
CA ALA A 322 -16.73 -4.05 2.80
C ALA A 322 -15.98 -4.84 3.89
N ASN A 323 -15.45 -4.17 4.91
CA ASN A 323 -14.52 -4.73 5.89
C ASN A 323 -14.85 -4.24 7.32
N PRO A 324 -14.68 -5.08 8.36
CA PRO A 324 -14.70 -4.63 9.75
C PRO A 324 -13.47 -3.75 10.05
N VAL A 325 -13.64 -2.42 10.08
CA VAL A 325 -12.55 -1.46 10.39
C VAL A 325 -12.59 -1.04 11.87
N ARG A 326 -11.44 -1.00 12.54
CA ARG A 326 -11.33 -0.66 13.97
C ARG A 326 -10.06 0.11 14.33
N ALA A 327 -10.18 1.13 15.18
CA ALA A 327 -9.03 1.75 15.86
C ALA A 327 -8.57 0.91 17.07
N VAL A 328 -7.28 0.55 17.13
CA VAL A 328 -6.68 -0.26 18.21
C VAL A 328 -6.58 0.53 19.52
N ASP A 329 -6.73 -0.13 20.67
CA ASP A 329 -6.36 0.46 21.95
C ASP A 329 -4.86 0.35 22.19
N MET A 330 -4.12 1.35 21.73
CA MET A 330 -2.66 1.36 21.91
C MET A 330 -2.23 1.40 23.38
N ASN A 331 -3.10 1.71 24.36
CA ASN A 331 -2.70 1.70 25.77
C ASN A 331 -2.31 0.29 26.24
N ARG A 332 -3.11 -0.73 25.90
CA ARG A 332 -2.84 -2.12 26.27
C ARG A 332 -1.58 -2.65 25.57
N VAL A 333 -1.46 -2.36 24.27
CA VAL A 333 -0.28 -2.71 23.47
C VAL A 333 0.99 -2.09 24.08
N ASN A 334 0.94 -0.80 24.42
CA ASN A 334 2.06 -0.07 25.01
C ASN A 334 2.45 -0.58 26.41
N GLN A 335 1.47 -0.95 27.24
CA GLN A 335 1.73 -1.55 28.56
C GLN A 335 2.44 -2.90 28.45
N ASN A 336 2.00 -3.75 27.52
CA ASN A 336 2.65 -5.03 27.25
C ASN A 336 4.07 -4.83 26.69
N LEU A 337 4.25 -3.93 25.73
CA LEU A 337 5.57 -3.58 25.18
C LEU A 337 6.54 -3.06 26.26
N ASP A 338 6.08 -2.19 27.17
CA ASP A 338 6.90 -1.74 28.32
C ASP A 338 7.26 -2.90 29.26
N ALA A 339 6.32 -3.80 29.53
CA ALA A 339 6.53 -4.95 30.40
C ALA A 339 7.58 -5.92 29.81
N TRP A 340 7.44 -6.29 28.54
CA TRP A 340 8.38 -7.18 27.85
C TRP A 340 9.77 -6.54 27.67
N ALA A 341 9.85 -5.22 27.44
CA ALA A 341 11.11 -4.48 27.41
C ALA A 341 11.80 -4.48 28.79
N SER A 342 11.02 -4.39 29.87
CA SER A 342 11.52 -4.36 31.25
C SER A 342 11.90 -5.73 31.79
N SER A 343 11.16 -6.79 31.43
CA SER A 343 11.48 -8.17 31.82
C SER A 343 12.68 -8.72 31.03
N GLY A 344 12.83 -8.30 29.77
CA GLY A 344 13.85 -8.80 28.84
C GLY A 344 13.29 -9.75 27.77
N GLU A 345 12.01 -10.16 27.90
CA GLU A 345 11.31 -11.01 26.91
C GLU A 345 11.39 -10.41 25.49
N LEU A 346 11.17 -9.10 25.37
CA LEU A 346 11.24 -8.41 24.08
C LEU A 346 12.66 -8.47 23.49
N GLY A 347 13.68 -8.25 24.32
CA GLY A 347 15.08 -8.35 23.91
C GLY A 347 15.40 -9.74 23.39
N HIS A 348 15.02 -10.78 24.13
CA HIS A 348 15.22 -12.18 23.75
C HIS A 348 14.53 -12.55 22.42
N VAL A 349 13.31 -12.07 22.16
CA VAL A 349 12.61 -12.30 20.88
C VAL A 349 13.35 -11.64 19.72
N LEU A 350 13.77 -10.38 19.86
CA LEU A 350 14.51 -9.69 18.78
C LEU A 350 15.91 -10.28 18.60
N ASP A 351 16.62 -10.64 19.67
CA ASP A 351 17.92 -11.32 19.65
C ASP A 351 17.84 -12.67 18.91
N SER A 352 16.78 -13.45 19.17
CA SER A 352 16.52 -14.73 18.48
C SER A 352 16.26 -14.58 16.97
N SER A 353 15.94 -13.37 16.51
CA SER A 353 15.74 -13.04 15.09
C SER A 353 17.01 -12.52 14.40
N LYS A 354 18.20 -12.65 15.00
CA LYS A 354 19.47 -12.24 14.38
C LYS A 354 20.08 -13.30 13.45
N ALA A 355 20.90 -12.84 12.52
CA ALA A 355 21.61 -13.67 11.56
C ALA A 355 22.44 -14.83 12.19
N GLY A 356 22.53 -15.94 11.45
CA GLY A 356 23.23 -17.17 11.85
C GLY A 356 22.31 -18.39 11.68
N ASN A 357 21.15 -18.34 12.34
CA ASN A 357 19.98 -19.17 12.05
C ASN A 357 18.72 -18.44 12.59
N PRO A 358 18.32 -17.32 11.97
CA PRO A 358 17.32 -16.43 12.54
C PRO A 358 15.96 -17.12 12.67
N LYS A 359 15.34 -17.00 13.85
CA LYS A 359 13.97 -17.47 14.03
C LYS A 359 12.98 -16.46 13.44
N THR A 360 12.24 -16.88 12.42
CA THR A 360 10.93 -16.29 12.08
C THR A 360 9.90 -16.88 13.03
N PHE A 361 9.26 -16.03 13.84
CA PHE A 361 8.27 -16.43 14.83
C PHE A 361 6.90 -16.53 14.17
N ASN A 362 6.25 -17.69 14.29
CA ASN A 362 4.82 -17.78 14.06
C ASN A 362 4.04 -17.25 15.29
N ARG A 363 2.70 -17.22 15.23
CA ARG A 363 1.87 -16.70 16.32
C ARG A 363 2.06 -17.49 17.62
N SER A 364 2.12 -18.82 17.55
CA SER A 364 2.34 -19.66 18.73
C SER A 364 3.73 -19.46 19.35
N ASP A 365 4.75 -19.20 18.54
CA ASP A 365 6.07 -18.83 19.05
C ASP A 365 6.03 -17.53 19.87
N LEU A 366 5.29 -16.51 19.42
CA LEU A 366 5.10 -15.26 20.16
C LEU A 366 4.21 -15.43 21.40
N GLU A 367 3.14 -16.23 21.30
CA GLU A 367 2.29 -16.59 22.44
C GLU A 367 3.07 -17.27 23.59
N ASN A 368 4.11 -18.04 23.24
CA ASN A 368 5.00 -18.71 24.20
C ASN A 368 6.15 -17.81 24.68
N ALA A 369 6.63 -16.87 23.85
CA ALA A 369 7.79 -16.03 24.17
C ALA A 369 7.46 -14.69 24.84
N LEU A 370 6.22 -14.19 24.71
CA LEU A 370 5.78 -12.91 25.22
C LEU A 370 4.56 -13.06 26.14
N THR A 371 4.76 -12.80 27.43
CA THR A 371 3.74 -12.98 28.47
C THR A 371 2.50 -12.14 28.17
N GLY A 372 1.35 -12.80 27.99
CA GLY A 372 0.07 -12.14 27.70
C GLY A 372 -0.18 -11.80 26.22
N PHE A 373 0.72 -12.16 25.30
CA PHE A 373 0.50 -11.95 23.85
C PHE A 373 -0.70 -12.75 23.31
N LYS A 374 -0.92 -13.96 23.82
CA LYS A 374 -2.09 -14.79 23.48
C LYS A 374 -3.44 -14.17 23.87
N ASP A 375 -3.43 -13.28 24.87
CA ASP A 375 -4.65 -12.65 25.40
C ASP A 375 -4.98 -11.33 24.66
N MET A 376 -4.13 -10.92 23.71
CA MET A 376 -4.32 -9.77 22.83
C MET A 376 -5.19 -10.14 21.64
N ASN A 377 -6.08 -9.23 21.23
CA ASN A 377 -6.86 -9.43 19.99
C ASN A 377 -5.98 -9.26 18.73
N PRO A 378 -6.42 -9.69 17.52
CA PRO A 378 -5.56 -9.64 16.33
C PRO A 378 -5.02 -8.25 15.98
N GLY A 379 -5.79 -7.18 16.25
CA GLY A 379 -5.33 -5.81 16.04
C GLY A 379 -4.23 -5.38 17.03
N GLU A 380 -4.33 -5.82 18.28
CA GLU A 380 -3.31 -5.62 19.32
C GLU A 380 -2.04 -6.46 19.06
N GLN A 381 -2.19 -7.70 18.61
CA GLN A 381 -1.07 -8.56 18.19
C GLN A 381 -0.34 -7.96 16.97
N GLY A 382 -1.09 -7.55 15.93
CA GLY A 382 -0.53 -6.87 14.76
C GLY A 382 0.19 -5.57 15.13
N ALA A 383 -0.33 -4.79 16.09
CA ALA A 383 0.33 -3.59 16.59
C ALA A 383 1.65 -3.89 17.33
N ALA A 384 1.68 -4.94 18.16
CA ALA A 384 2.90 -5.40 18.82
C ALA A 384 3.96 -5.88 17.82
N VAL A 385 3.57 -6.66 16.80
CA VAL A 385 4.46 -7.14 15.75
C VAL A 385 4.99 -5.99 14.88
N ALA A 386 4.16 -5.00 14.57
CA ALA A 386 4.60 -3.79 13.87
C ALA A 386 5.65 -3.01 14.68
N ALA A 387 5.44 -2.89 16.00
CA ALA A 387 6.42 -2.27 16.88
C ALA A 387 7.74 -3.07 16.89
N MET A 388 7.71 -4.40 16.98
CA MET A 388 8.92 -5.25 16.88
C MET A 388 9.66 -5.04 15.55
N GLY A 389 8.94 -5.05 14.42
CA GLY A 389 9.49 -4.75 13.10
C GLY A 389 9.99 -3.31 12.91
N ARG A 390 9.53 -2.37 13.73
CA ARG A 390 10.06 -0.99 13.78
C ARG A 390 11.27 -0.85 14.73
N MET A 391 11.40 -1.70 15.75
CA MET A 391 12.49 -1.65 16.73
C MET A 391 13.75 -2.42 16.30
N SER A 392 13.63 -3.42 15.42
CA SER A 392 14.76 -4.17 14.88
C SER A 392 14.64 -4.40 13.38
N ASP A 393 15.69 -4.02 12.65
CA ASP A 393 15.82 -4.32 11.22
C ASP A 393 16.01 -5.83 10.94
N GLU A 394 16.73 -6.56 11.79
CA GLU A 394 16.82 -8.03 11.71
C GLU A 394 15.45 -8.73 11.89
N PHE A 395 14.65 -8.34 12.90
CA PHE A 395 13.27 -8.85 13.02
C PHE A 395 12.43 -8.52 11.78
N HIS A 396 12.54 -7.30 11.26
CA HIS A 396 11.86 -6.88 10.03
C HIS A 396 12.30 -7.70 8.80
N LYS A 397 13.60 -8.03 8.65
CA LYS A 397 14.09 -8.89 7.56
C LYS A 397 13.47 -10.27 7.61
N ASN A 398 13.40 -10.88 8.80
CA ASN A 398 12.96 -12.28 8.97
C ASN A 398 11.43 -12.46 9.01
N HIS A 399 10.68 -11.38 9.25
CA HIS A 399 9.21 -11.37 9.21
C HIS A 399 8.67 -10.57 8.00
N GLY A 400 9.54 -10.12 7.10
CA GLY A 400 9.19 -9.26 5.97
C GLY A 400 8.74 -10.01 4.72
N VAL A 401 8.40 -9.22 3.70
CA VAL A 401 8.11 -9.71 2.34
C VAL A 401 9.28 -10.55 1.82
N GLY A 402 9.01 -11.80 1.44
CA GLY A 402 10.01 -12.79 1.01
C GLY A 402 10.64 -13.65 2.11
N ALA A 403 10.33 -13.41 3.38
CA ALA A 403 10.82 -14.22 4.51
C ALA A 403 9.71 -14.94 5.28
N SER A 404 8.54 -14.31 5.41
CA SER A 404 7.37 -14.84 6.13
C SER A 404 6.13 -14.86 5.22
N PRO A 405 5.22 -15.86 5.29
CA PRO A 405 5.27 -17.05 6.17
C PRO A 405 6.31 -18.10 5.73
N GLU A 406 6.77 -18.04 4.49
CA GLU A 406 7.82 -18.90 3.95
C GLU A 406 8.83 -18.08 3.14
N SER A 407 10.07 -18.57 3.09
CA SER A 407 11.16 -17.89 2.39
C SER A 407 11.03 -18.03 0.88
N MET A 408 11.06 -16.92 0.16
CA MET A 408 11.06 -16.86 -1.30
C MET A 408 12.21 -15.94 -1.77
N PRO A 409 13.17 -16.44 -2.57
CA PRO A 409 14.34 -15.65 -2.97
C PRO A 409 14.05 -14.38 -3.79
N TYR A 410 12.89 -14.24 -4.42
CA TYR A 410 12.56 -13.13 -5.33
C TYR A 410 11.11 -12.63 -5.16
N PRO A 411 10.75 -12.05 -4.00
CA PRO A 411 9.36 -11.79 -3.64
C PRO A 411 8.60 -10.78 -4.52
N TYR A 412 9.29 -10.03 -5.39
CA TYR A 412 8.69 -9.03 -6.29
C TYR A 412 8.54 -9.48 -7.74
N ASN A 413 8.65 -10.79 -7.97
CA ASN A 413 8.28 -11.47 -9.21
C ASN A 413 9.24 -11.23 -10.40
N SER A 414 10.54 -11.44 -10.14
CA SER A 414 11.59 -11.57 -11.17
C SER A 414 12.79 -12.33 -10.60
N ASP A 415 13.11 -13.51 -11.12
CA ASP A 415 14.45 -14.10 -10.94
C ASP A 415 15.41 -13.37 -11.89
N PRO A 416 16.55 -12.81 -11.44
CA PRO A 416 17.47 -12.05 -12.30
C PRO A 416 18.10 -12.89 -13.43
N ARG A 417 17.92 -14.21 -13.41
CA ARG A 417 18.30 -15.13 -14.50
C ARG A 417 17.23 -15.22 -15.60
N VAL A 418 15.98 -14.82 -15.31
CA VAL A 418 14.90 -14.74 -16.30
C VAL A 418 15.10 -13.50 -17.15
N ALA A 419 15.19 -13.71 -18.47
CA ALA A 419 15.36 -12.63 -19.44
C ALA A 419 14.20 -11.62 -19.36
N GLY A 420 14.53 -10.33 -19.34
CA GLY A 420 13.58 -9.22 -19.18
C GLY A 420 13.59 -8.56 -17.80
N SER A 421 14.10 -9.24 -16.76
CA SER A 421 14.19 -8.73 -15.39
C SER A 421 15.10 -7.49 -15.30
N LYS A 422 14.53 -6.32 -15.00
CA LYS A 422 15.29 -5.07 -14.85
C LYS A 422 15.93 -4.98 -13.45
N PRO A 423 17.02 -4.19 -13.29
CA PRO A 423 17.57 -3.88 -11.98
C PRO A 423 16.48 -3.32 -11.04
N GLY A 424 16.28 -3.99 -9.90
CA GLY A 424 15.24 -3.64 -8.92
C GLY A 424 13.91 -4.39 -9.07
N GLU A 425 13.60 -5.01 -10.21
CA GLU A 425 12.44 -5.94 -10.30
C GLU A 425 12.75 -7.24 -9.55
N ALA A 426 14.02 -7.68 -9.61
CA ALA A 426 14.55 -8.89 -9.01
C ALA A 426 15.18 -8.71 -7.61
N ASP A 427 14.59 -7.85 -6.76
CA ASP A 427 15.12 -7.58 -5.41
C ASP A 427 15.07 -8.84 -4.52
N PRO A 428 16.21 -9.35 -3.98
CA PRO A 428 16.27 -10.61 -3.24
C PRO A 428 15.94 -10.50 -1.74
N ILE A 429 15.53 -9.31 -1.30
CA ILE A 429 15.20 -8.96 0.09
C ILE A 429 14.00 -8.01 0.07
N SER A 430 13.21 -7.97 1.15
CA SER A 430 12.17 -6.94 1.28
C SER A 430 12.76 -5.54 1.08
N ARG A 431 12.13 -4.77 0.19
CA ARG A 431 12.47 -3.37 -0.09
C ARG A 431 12.33 -2.51 1.16
N GLY A 432 11.35 -2.81 2.02
CA GLY A 432 11.11 -2.09 3.27
C GLY A 432 12.10 -2.49 4.37
N ALA A 433 12.51 -3.76 4.43
CA ALA A 433 13.57 -4.23 5.32
C ALA A 433 14.95 -3.65 4.95
N ALA A 434 15.27 -3.56 3.65
CA ALA A 434 16.45 -2.86 3.15
C ALA A 434 16.44 -1.36 3.51
N ASP A 435 15.27 -0.73 3.42
CA ASP A 435 15.03 0.66 3.80
C ASP A 435 15.13 0.90 5.32
N HIS A 436 14.77 -0.10 6.14
CA HIS A 436 14.94 -0.08 7.60
C HIS A 436 16.42 -0.19 7.95
N ALA A 437 17.14 -1.20 7.43
CA ALA A 437 18.57 -1.41 7.68
C ALA A 437 19.43 -0.17 7.36
N THR A 438 19.02 0.63 6.35
CA THR A 438 19.70 1.87 5.96
C THR A 438 19.06 3.15 6.52
N SER A 439 17.97 3.05 7.29
CA SER A 439 17.22 4.21 7.78
C SER A 439 18.09 5.12 8.65
N LYS A 440 18.07 6.41 8.31
CA LYS A 440 18.71 7.49 9.09
C LYS A 440 17.65 8.37 9.78
N GLY A 441 16.38 7.99 9.67
CA GLY A 441 15.23 8.86 9.90
C GLY A 441 14.79 8.92 11.36
N GLU A 442 14.52 10.13 11.80
CA GLU A 442 13.72 10.45 13.00
C GLU A 442 12.47 11.28 12.60
N GLU A 443 12.12 11.31 11.31
CA GLU A 443 11.06 12.19 10.76
C GLU A 443 9.68 11.91 11.36
N GLY A 444 9.40 10.66 11.78
CA GLY A 444 8.17 10.33 12.50
C GLY A 444 8.21 10.90 13.91
N LEU A 445 9.33 10.68 14.61
CA LEU A 445 9.56 11.23 15.96
C LEU A 445 9.50 12.76 16.00
N LYS A 446 9.89 13.47 14.92
CA LYS A 446 9.80 14.94 14.83
C LYS A 446 8.37 15.49 14.91
N LEU A 447 7.35 14.66 14.68
CA LEU A 447 5.95 15.05 14.82
C LEU A 447 5.49 15.02 16.29
N SER A 448 6.26 14.39 17.20
CA SER A 448 5.95 14.38 18.62
C SER A 448 6.50 15.62 19.35
N PRO A 449 5.76 16.19 20.33
CA PRO A 449 6.34 17.12 21.30
C PRO A 449 7.55 16.52 22.06
N ASP A 450 7.57 15.20 22.25
CA ASP A 450 8.54 14.49 23.08
C ASP A 450 9.92 14.29 22.42
N LEU A 451 10.10 14.73 21.16
CA LEU A 451 11.35 14.61 20.39
C LEU A 451 12.61 14.99 21.21
N LYS A 452 12.52 16.06 22.01
CA LYS A 452 13.65 16.56 22.81
C LYS A 452 14.00 15.61 23.95
N ASP A 453 13.00 15.05 24.60
CA ASP A 453 13.18 14.17 25.76
C ASP A 453 13.68 12.81 25.30
N VAL A 454 13.08 12.21 24.26
CA VAL A 454 13.58 10.97 23.65
C VAL A 454 15.04 11.11 23.19
N ARG A 455 15.41 12.23 22.53
CA ARG A 455 16.81 12.48 22.16
C ARG A 455 17.75 12.64 23.36
N LYS A 456 17.27 13.21 24.47
CA LYS A 456 18.03 13.34 25.72
C LYS A 456 18.24 11.95 26.34
N GLU A 457 17.17 11.17 26.51
CA GLU A 457 17.20 9.82 27.08
C GLU A 457 18.12 8.89 26.27
N VAL A 458 18.11 8.97 24.92
CA VAL A 458 19.01 8.21 24.03
C VAL A 458 20.47 8.67 24.17
N ARG A 459 20.72 9.98 24.28
CA ARG A 459 22.06 10.51 24.50
C ARG A 459 22.64 10.06 25.85
N GLU A 460 21.81 10.01 26.89
CA GLU A 460 22.20 9.56 28.24
C GLU A 460 22.49 8.05 28.27
N ALA A 461 21.81 7.25 27.45
CA ALA A 461 21.99 5.79 27.43
C ALA A 461 23.19 5.30 26.59
N PHE A 462 23.44 5.94 25.44
CA PHE A 462 24.45 5.48 24.46
C PHE A 462 25.68 6.40 24.34
N GLU A 463 25.69 7.52 25.06
CA GLU A 463 26.68 8.62 24.93
C GLU A 463 26.77 9.23 23.51
N LYS A 464 25.75 9.03 22.67
CA LYS A 464 25.74 9.51 21.27
C LYS A 464 25.01 10.84 21.12
N ARG A 465 25.47 11.65 20.17
CA ARG A 465 24.89 12.98 19.87
C ARG A 465 23.61 12.94 19.03
N SER A 466 23.22 11.78 18.50
CA SER A 466 22.05 11.60 17.65
C SER A 466 21.50 10.18 17.77
N ILE A 467 20.21 10.02 17.46
CA ILE A 467 19.53 8.72 17.41
C ILE A 467 20.22 7.78 16.42
N LYS A 468 20.60 8.26 15.23
CA LYS A 468 21.38 7.47 14.27
C LYS A 468 22.66 6.93 14.91
N GLY A 469 23.42 7.77 15.62
CA GLY A 469 24.67 7.33 16.25
C GLY A 469 24.47 6.27 17.33
N ALA A 470 23.33 6.29 18.05
CA ALA A 470 22.94 5.24 18.98
C ALA A 470 22.53 3.96 18.24
N ALA A 471 21.69 4.08 17.23
CA ALA A 471 21.25 2.98 16.35
C ALA A 471 22.39 2.30 15.56
N ASP A 472 23.55 2.96 15.42
CA ASP A 472 24.75 2.39 14.80
C ASP A 472 25.61 1.56 15.80
N VAL A 473 25.31 1.59 17.11
CA VAL A 473 26.02 0.82 18.17
C VAL A 473 25.09 -0.03 19.04
N ALA A 474 23.78 0.14 18.92
CA ALA A 474 22.78 -0.71 19.55
C ALA A 474 22.78 -2.12 18.97
N ALA A 475 22.20 -3.07 19.70
CA ALA A 475 22.04 -4.44 19.22
C ALA A 475 20.93 -4.56 18.17
N HIS A 476 19.92 -3.69 18.24
CA HIS A 476 18.83 -3.58 17.30
C HIS A 476 18.75 -2.16 16.76
N ARG A 477 18.71 -2.03 15.42
CA ARG A 477 18.50 -0.77 14.74
C ARG A 477 16.99 -0.48 14.68
N PRO A 478 16.50 0.66 15.21
CA PRO A 478 15.12 1.09 15.04
C PRO A 478 14.94 2.00 13.82
N ASP A 479 13.76 1.96 13.20
CA ASP A 479 13.31 2.99 12.26
C ASP A 479 12.39 3.98 12.99
N LEU A 480 12.84 5.21 13.23
CA LEU A 480 12.00 6.29 13.78
C LEU A 480 11.56 7.29 12.69
N SER A 481 11.65 6.89 11.41
CA SER A 481 11.17 7.66 10.27
C SER A 481 9.64 7.75 10.21
N ALA A 482 9.16 8.56 9.26
CA ALA A 482 7.74 8.74 8.97
C ALA A 482 7.13 7.65 8.06
N ARG A 483 7.86 6.57 7.74
CA ARG A 483 7.28 5.42 7.03
C ARG A 483 6.16 4.82 7.86
N ASN A 484 5.10 4.38 7.20
CA ASN A 484 4.02 3.62 7.82
C ASN A 484 4.37 2.12 7.78
N TYR A 485 4.27 1.43 8.92
CA TYR A 485 4.34 -0.04 9.00
C TYR A 485 2.93 -0.65 8.96
N ALA A 486 2.82 -1.81 8.34
CA ALA A 486 1.65 -2.68 8.42
C ALA A 486 2.05 -4.12 8.73
N VAL A 487 1.09 -4.90 9.20
CA VAL A 487 1.22 -6.35 9.45
C VAL A 487 0.00 -7.05 8.86
N ILE A 488 0.21 -8.13 8.14
CA ILE A 488 -0.85 -9.11 7.86
C ILE A 488 -0.64 -10.35 8.70
N GLU A 489 -1.74 -10.86 9.24
CA GLU A 489 -1.82 -12.16 9.88
C GLU A 489 -2.22 -13.20 8.81
N VAL A 490 -1.40 -14.22 8.62
CA VAL A 490 -1.49 -15.17 7.51
C VAL A 490 -1.64 -16.59 8.04
N TYR A 491 -2.75 -17.24 7.70
CA TYR A 491 -2.96 -18.65 7.96
C TYR A 491 -2.52 -19.48 6.75
N ASP A 492 -1.67 -20.49 7.00
CA ASP A 492 -1.30 -21.47 5.99
C ASP A 492 -2.13 -22.76 6.21
N PRO A 493 -3.06 -23.11 5.30
CA PRO A 493 -3.92 -24.29 5.47
C PRO A 493 -3.15 -25.62 5.44
N LYS A 494 -1.92 -25.63 4.90
CA LYS A 494 -1.06 -26.83 4.81
C LYS A 494 -0.33 -27.12 6.12
N THR A 495 0.19 -26.09 6.78
CA THR A 495 0.93 -26.24 8.05
C THR A 495 0.04 -26.05 9.27
N LYS A 496 -1.17 -25.50 9.08
CA LYS A 496 -2.11 -25.09 10.13
C LYS A 496 -1.56 -24.01 11.08
N GLN A 497 -0.49 -23.33 10.67
CA GLN A 497 0.13 -22.25 11.44
C GLN A 497 -0.41 -20.89 11.02
N VAL A 498 -0.43 -19.96 11.98
CA VAL A 498 -0.63 -18.54 11.74
C VAL A 498 0.71 -17.84 11.87
N SER A 499 1.12 -17.11 10.84
CA SER A 499 2.36 -16.31 10.81
C SER A 499 2.04 -14.84 10.62
N PHE A 500 2.99 -13.97 10.95
CA PHE A 500 2.88 -12.54 10.69
C PHE A 500 3.83 -12.12 9.58
N VAL A 501 3.36 -11.29 8.65
CA VAL A 501 4.22 -10.59 7.69
C VAL A 501 4.17 -9.10 7.97
N VAL A 502 5.30 -8.49 8.33
CA VAL A 502 5.46 -7.07 8.65
C VAL A 502 6.24 -6.37 7.56
N ASP A 503 5.72 -5.27 7.02
CA ASP A 503 6.50 -4.46 6.09
C ASP A 503 6.13 -2.97 6.18
N ASN A 504 7.00 -2.11 5.67
CA ASN A 504 6.84 -0.67 5.69
C ASN A 504 6.61 -0.09 4.30
N SER A 505 6.28 1.21 4.29
CA SER A 505 6.07 1.97 3.05
C SER A 505 7.39 2.34 2.39
N VAL A 506 7.57 1.93 1.13
CA VAL A 506 8.76 2.18 0.33
C VAL A 506 8.63 3.51 -0.43
N PRO A 507 9.42 4.54 -0.11
CA PRO A 507 9.35 5.83 -0.78
C PRO A 507 9.95 5.77 -2.20
N PRO A 508 9.62 6.75 -3.08
CA PRO A 508 10.37 6.94 -4.32
C PRO A 508 11.85 7.22 -4.00
N SER A 509 12.77 6.48 -4.60
CA SER A 509 14.21 6.68 -4.39
C SER A 509 15.01 6.60 -5.69
N GLY A 510 15.98 7.50 -5.86
CA GLY A 510 16.85 7.53 -7.04
C GLY A 510 17.61 6.23 -7.32
N PRO A 511 18.11 5.49 -6.31
CA PRO A 511 18.75 4.18 -6.51
C PRO A 511 17.79 3.07 -6.98
N ARG A 512 16.47 3.27 -6.92
CA ARG A 512 15.44 2.34 -7.41
C ARG A 512 14.59 2.97 -8.52
N ALA A 513 15.23 3.72 -9.42
CA ALA A 513 14.58 4.34 -10.57
C ALA A 513 13.84 3.29 -11.41
N GLY A 514 12.53 3.49 -11.62
CA GLY A 514 11.65 2.53 -12.30
C GLY A 514 10.74 1.73 -11.35
N ILE A 515 11.02 1.67 -10.05
CA ILE A 515 10.14 1.03 -9.07
C ILE A 515 9.08 2.01 -8.57
N THR A 516 7.80 1.65 -8.71
CA THR A 516 6.67 2.40 -8.15
C THR A 516 6.73 2.42 -6.62
N PRO A 517 6.56 3.58 -5.96
CA PRO A 517 6.45 3.65 -4.50
C PRO A 517 5.34 2.75 -3.96
N LEU A 518 5.61 2.08 -2.83
CA LEU A 518 4.68 1.12 -2.23
C LEU A 518 4.21 1.66 -0.88
N HIS A 519 2.90 1.73 -0.68
CA HIS A 519 2.33 1.84 0.66
C HIS A 519 2.33 0.45 1.31
N SER A 520 2.53 0.37 2.62
CA SER A 520 2.70 -0.89 3.35
C SER A 520 1.53 -1.88 3.16
N GLU A 521 0.29 -1.40 3.02
CA GLU A 521 -0.87 -2.27 2.76
C GLU A 521 -0.79 -2.92 1.37
N THR A 522 -0.50 -2.14 0.33
CA THR A 522 -0.29 -2.65 -1.04
C THR A 522 0.98 -3.47 -1.18
N HIS A 523 1.98 -3.23 -0.32
CA HIS A 523 3.25 -3.94 -0.29
C HIS A 523 3.06 -5.38 0.19
N LEU A 524 2.39 -5.55 1.33
CA LEU A 524 2.01 -6.85 1.89
C LEU A 524 0.99 -7.57 1.01
N GLY A 525 0.05 -6.82 0.41
CA GLY A 525 -0.93 -7.34 -0.52
C GLY A 525 -0.30 -7.99 -1.75
N GLY A 526 0.57 -7.26 -2.47
CA GLY A 526 1.26 -7.81 -3.65
C GLY A 526 2.18 -9.00 -3.35
N TRP A 527 2.77 -9.05 -2.15
CA TRP A 527 3.49 -10.24 -1.67
C TRP A 527 2.56 -11.45 -1.50
N MET A 528 1.39 -11.24 -0.91
CA MET A 528 0.39 -12.30 -0.73
C MET A 528 -0.15 -12.82 -2.08
N ASP A 529 -0.39 -11.92 -3.04
CA ASP A 529 -0.85 -12.28 -4.38
C ASP A 529 0.20 -13.13 -5.13
N HIS A 530 1.50 -12.79 -4.99
CA HIS A 530 2.60 -13.61 -5.50
C HIS A 530 2.66 -14.98 -4.81
N LEU A 531 2.62 -15.02 -3.48
CA LEU A 531 2.70 -16.25 -2.69
C LEU A 531 1.54 -17.23 -2.99
N LYS A 532 0.35 -16.70 -3.27
CA LYS A 532 -0.80 -17.50 -3.74
C LYS A 532 -0.59 -18.06 -5.14
N ALA A 533 0.01 -17.28 -6.05
CA ALA A 533 0.28 -17.71 -7.42
C ALA A 533 1.29 -18.87 -7.49
N THR A 534 2.12 -19.09 -6.46
CA THR A 534 3.04 -20.24 -6.36
C THR A 534 2.41 -21.49 -5.72
N ARG A 535 1.11 -21.50 -5.41
CA ARG A 535 0.44 -22.58 -4.66
C ARG A 535 -0.89 -23.02 -5.30
N ASP A 536 -1.21 -24.31 -5.18
CA ASP A 536 -2.52 -24.86 -5.56
C ASP A 536 -3.65 -24.16 -4.78
N PRO A 537 -4.83 -23.87 -5.36
CA PRO A 537 -5.92 -23.12 -4.70
C PRO A 537 -6.36 -23.66 -3.32
N LYS A 538 -6.28 -24.98 -3.12
CA LYS A 538 -6.57 -25.66 -1.84
C LYS A 538 -5.55 -25.33 -0.73
N ASP A 539 -4.30 -25.07 -1.10
CA ASP A 539 -3.14 -24.83 -0.22
C ASP A 539 -2.72 -23.36 -0.16
N GLN A 540 -3.44 -22.47 -0.87
CA GLN A 540 -3.18 -21.03 -0.86
C GLN A 540 -3.41 -20.42 0.54
N PRO A 541 -2.46 -19.59 1.02
CA PRO A 541 -2.57 -18.93 2.32
C PRO A 541 -3.70 -17.89 2.36
N GLU A 542 -4.28 -17.72 3.55
CA GLU A 542 -5.38 -16.80 3.82
C GLU A 542 -4.91 -15.64 4.71
N VAL A 543 -5.32 -14.41 4.37
CA VAL A 543 -5.13 -13.26 5.26
C VAL A 543 -6.28 -13.20 6.27
N LEU A 544 -5.97 -13.45 7.53
CA LEU A 544 -6.93 -13.45 8.65
C LEU A 544 -7.25 -12.04 9.15
N SER A 545 -6.26 -11.14 9.13
CA SER A 545 -6.40 -9.74 9.55
C SER A 545 -5.27 -8.87 9.02
N LEU A 546 -5.49 -7.56 8.97
CA LEU A 546 -4.47 -6.54 8.68
C LEU A 546 -4.43 -5.50 9.80
N TYR A 547 -3.23 -5.16 10.26
CA TYR A 547 -2.95 -3.98 11.09
C TYR A 547 -2.11 -2.96 10.29
N THR A 548 -2.30 -1.66 10.53
CA THR A 548 -1.48 -0.58 9.95
C THR A 548 -1.30 0.58 10.96
N GLU A 549 -0.11 1.19 11.04
CA GLU A 549 0.15 2.25 12.05
C GLU A 549 -0.75 3.49 11.85
N ARG A 550 -1.05 3.83 10.60
CA ARG A 550 -1.98 4.89 10.20
C ARG A 550 -3.18 4.28 9.49
N GLU A 551 -4.36 4.85 9.73
CA GLU A 551 -5.58 4.53 8.99
C GLU A 551 -5.31 4.45 7.47
N PRO A 552 -5.75 3.39 6.77
CA PRO A 552 -5.53 3.26 5.33
C PRO A 552 -5.97 4.52 4.59
N CYS A 553 -5.12 5.03 3.72
CA CYS A 553 -5.38 6.30 3.05
C CYS A 553 -6.39 6.16 1.90
N GLY A 554 -7.13 7.24 1.67
CA GLY A 554 -7.97 7.42 0.50
C GLY A 554 -7.51 8.53 -0.44
N SER A 555 -8.23 8.56 -1.56
CA SER A 555 -8.30 9.53 -2.66
C SER A 555 -7.00 9.98 -3.36
N LYS A 556 -7.10 9.98 -4.70
CA LYS A 556 -6.05 10.35 -5.66
C LYS A 556 -5.95 11.87 -5.89
N LYS A 557 -6.48 12.71 -4.98
CA LYS A 557 -6.58 14.18 -5.18
C LYS A 557 -5.21 14.88 -5.16
N THR A 558 -4.17 14.22 -4.64
CA THR A 558 -2.75 14.59 -4.83
C THR A 558 -1.97 13.44 -5.48
N GLN A 559 -1.03 13.81 -6.34
CA GLN A 559 -0.17 12.90 -7.10
C GLN A 559 0.66 12.02 -6.14
N GLY A 560 0.54 10.69 -6.23
CA GLY A 560 1.35 9.73 -5.47
C GLY A 560 0.70 8.98 -4.30
N HIS A 561 -0.63 9.06 -4.07
CA HIS A 561 -1.31 8.21 -3.08
C HIS A 561 -1.85 6.89 -3.66
N ALA A 562 -1.59 5.79 -2.96
CA ALA A 562 -1.85 4.42 -3.42
C ALA A 562 -3.31 3.94 -3.36
N ASP A 563 -4.24 4.73 -2.80
CA ASP A 563 -5.66 4.35 -2.65
C ASP A 563 -5.84 3.08 -1.79
N CYS A 564 -5.14 2.99 -0.65
CA CYS A 564 -5.10 1.80 0.20
C CYS A 564 -6.47 1.34 0.68
N SER A 565 -7.36 2.25 1.09
CA SER A 565 -8.73 1.89 1.46
C SER A 565 -9.49 1.28 0.28
N GLY A 566 -9.34 1.85 -0.92
CA GLY A 566 -9.96 1.33 -2.13
C GLY A 566 -9.39 -0.02 -2.55
N TYR A 567 -8.08 -0.26 -2.36
CA TYR A 567 -7.42 -1.56 -2.57
C TYR A 567 -8.00 -2.62 -1.63
N LEU A 568 -7.95 -2.38 -0.32
CA LEU A 568 -8.42 -3.35 0.68
C LEU A 568 -9.92 -3.68 0.52
N ALA A 569 -10.75 -2.68 0.21
CA ALA A 569 -12.19 -2.85 -0.02
C ALA A 569 -12.57 -3.65 -1.27
N ARG A 570 -11.60 -3.98 -2.14
CA ARG A 570 -11.80 -4.85 -3.31
C ARG A 570 -11.07 -6.17 -3.12
N GLU A 571 -9.75 -6.11 -3.04
CA GLU A 571 -8.89 -7.29 -3.13
C GLU A 571 -8.83 -8.08 -1.79
N HIS A 572 -9.19 -7.43 -0.67
CA HIS A 572 -9.22 -8.03 0.68
C HIS A 572 -10.60 -7.91 1.35
N THR A 573 -11.68 -7.99 0.55
CA THR A 573 -13.07 -7.84 1.03
C THR A 573 -13.37 -8.75 2.23
N GLY A 574 -13.91 -8.18 3.30
CA GLY A 574 -14.29 -8.90 4.53
C GLY A 574 -13.16 -9.14 5.54
N VAL A 575 -11.88 -8.98 5.16
CA VAL A 575 -10.74 -9.08 6.08
C VAL A 575 -10.82 -7.95 7.14
N PRO A 576 -10.75 -8.25 8.45
CA PRO A 576 -10.69 -7.22 9.49
C PRO A 576 -9.46 -6.31 9.34
N VAL A 577 -9.69 -4.99 9.41
CA VAL A 577 -8.65 -3.96 9.28
C VAL A 577 -8.54 -3.17 10.58
N TYR A 578 -7.36 -3.19 11.18
CA TYR A 578 -7.02 -2.51 12.41
C TYR A 578 -6.03 -1.38 12.14
N TYR A 579 -6.14 -0.27 12.87
CA TYR A 579 -5.15 0.80 12.78
C TYR A 579 -4.90 1.52 14.11
N ALA A 580 -3.70 2.08 14.29
CA ALA A 580 -3.33 2.75 15.55
C ALA A 580 -3.65 4.26 15.57
N THR A 581 -3.40 4.97 14.47
CA THR A 581 -3.55 6.45 14.40
C THR A 581 -4.38 6.91 13.21
N GLY A 582 -5.23 7.92 13.39
CA GLY A 582 -6.11 8.42 12.34
C GLY A 582 -5.37 9.03 11.15
N TYR A 583 -5.96 8.96 9.96
CA TYR A 583 -5.43 9.62 8.77
C TYR A 583 -6.55 9.98 7.79
N ARG A 584 -7.19 11.13 8.01
CA ARG A 584 -8.38 11.56 7.25
C ARG A 584 -8.18 12.87 6.52
N LYS A 585 -8.79 12.96 5.34
CA LYS A 585 -8.78 14.14 4.47
C LYS A 585 -10.16 14.55 3.97
N GLY A 586 -11.22 13.88 4.41
CA GLY A 586 -12.60 14.20 4.05
C GLY A 586 -13.10 15.52 4.66
N PRO A 587 -14.43 15.76 4.60
CA PRO A 587 -15.04 16.99 5.09
C PRO A 587 -14.60 17.39 6.50
N GLY A 588 -14.30 18.68 6.66
CA GLY A 588 -13.75 19.28 7.89
C GLY A 588 -12.23 19.44 7.91
N SER A 589 -11.48 18.81 6.99
CA SER A 589 -10.01 18.82 6.99
C SER A 589 -9.38 20.22 6.87
N ASP A 590 -10.07 21.16 6.22
CA ASP A 590 -9.64 22.55 6.03
C ASP A 590 -10.06 23.51 7.16
N VAL A 591 -10.62 23.01 8.27
CA VAL A 591 -11.04 23.86 9.41
C VAL A 591 -9.83 24.59 10.01
N LYS A 592 -9.90 25.93 10.02
CA LYS A 592 -8.93 26.78 10.69
C LYS A 592 -9.07 26.64 12.21
N PRO A 593 -8.01 26.29 12.95
CA PRO A 593 -8.06 26.15 14.40
C PRO A 593 -8.14 27.52 15.08
N GLY A 594 -8.58 27.54 16.34
CA GLY A 594 -8.47 28.72 17.18
C GLY A 594 -7.01 29.08 17.47
N GLU A 595 -6.76 30.29 17.98
CA GLU A 595 -5.42 30.73 18.34
C GLU A 595 -4.77 29.78 19.36
N GLY A 596 -3.59 29.25 19.03
CA GLY A 596 -2.87 28.28 19.85
C GLY A 596 -3.35 26.81 19.75
N GLN A 597 -4.37 26.51 18.93
CA GLN A 597 -4.84 25.13 18.70
C GLN A 597 -4.18 24.51 17.46
N LEU A 598 -4.07 23.18 17.44
CA LEU A 598 -3.63 22.41 16.28
C LEU A 598 -4.77 22.22 15.27
N THR A 599 -4.46 22.16 13.98
CA THR A 599 -5.41 21.66 12.97
C THR A 599 -5.69 20.17 13.21
N PRO A 600 -6.84 19.63 12.77
CA PRO A 600 -7.11 18.19 12.84
C PRO A 600 -6.03 17.32 12.13
N LYS A 601 -5.39 17.84 11.08
CA LYS A 601 -4.22 17.19 10.45
C LYS A 601 -3.01 17.18 11.40
N GLN A 602 -2.72 18.29 12.05
CA GLN A 602 -1.62 18.38 13.02
C GLN A 602 -1.86 17.51 14.26
N GLU A 603 -3.11 17.33 14.67
CA GLU A 603 -3.52 16.37 15.70
C GLU A 603 -3.19 14.92 15.28
N MET A 604 -3.66 14.47 14.10
CA MET A 604 -3.33 13.13 13.58
C MET A 604 -1.82 12.91 13.32
N ASP A 605 -1.10 13.95 12.89
CA ASP A 605 0.36 13.88 12.76
C ASP A 605 1.05 13.80 14.13
N ARG A 606 0.54 14.49 15.15
CA ARG A 606 1.01 14.40 16.54
C ARG A 606 0.77 13.02 17.14
N ASP A 607 -0.39 12.41 16.90
CA ASP A 607 -0.69 11.05 17.37
C ASP A 607 0.30 10.03 16.82
N PHE A 608 0.57 10.08 15.52
CA PHE A 608 1.59 9.24 14.90
C PHE A 608 3.00 9.56 15.43
N GLY A 609 3.31 10.84 15.66
CA GLY A 609 4.54 11.23 16.33
C GLY A 609 4.67 10.60 17.72
N ASN A 610 3.61 10.63 18.52
CA ASN A 610 3.56 10.05 19.86
C ASN A 610 3.67 8.52 19.85
N HIS A 611 3.04 7.86 18.87
CA HIS A 611 3.23 6.42 18.62
C HIS A 611 4.70 6.09 18.33
N VAL A 612 5.35 6.81 17.40
CA VAL A 612 6.78 6.62 17.10
C VAL A 612 7.68 6.96 18.29
N ALA A 613 7.35 7.99 19.08
CA ALA A 613 8.03 8.33 20.32
C ALA A 613 7.92 7.22 21.36
N LYS A 614 6.75 6.58 21.47
CA LYS A 614 6.52 5.46 22.38
C LYS A 614 7.33 4.23 21.97
N VAL A 615 7.29 3.85 20.70
CA VAL A 615 8.14 2.76 20.17
C VAL A 615 9.63 3.05 20.41
N GLY A 616 10.08 4.30 20.20
CA GLY A 616 11.45 4.71 20.51
C GLY A 616 11.84 4.58 21.98
N ARG A 617 10.92 4.85 22.92
CA ARG A 617 11.15 4.64 24.37
C ARG A 617 11.15 3.17 24.77
N VAL A 618 10.29 2.34 24.18
CA VAL A 618 10.28 0.88 24.39
C VAL A 618 11.60 0.27 23.94
N TRP A 619 12.07 0.61 22.73
CA TRP A 619 13.39 0.21 22.23
C TRP A 619 14.52 0.62 23.18
N LEU A 620 14.48 1.87 23.68
CA LEU A 620 15.48 2.37 24.61
C LEU A 620 15.47 1.62 25.96
N ALA A 621 14.30 1.27 26.48
CA ALA A 621 14.17 0.50 27.71
C ALA A 621 14.73 -0.92 27.53
N MET A 622 14.40 -1.57 26.40
CA MET A 622 14.89 -2.90 26.02
C MET A 622 16.42 -2.92 25.89
N GLU A 623 17.02 -1.97 25.15
CA GLU A 623 18.48 -1.90 25.01
C GLU A 623 19.17 -1.64 26.36
N LYS A 624 18.61 -0.79 27.22
CA LYS A 624 19.11 -0.58 28.59
C LYS A 624 19.07 -1.87 29.42
N LYS A 625 17.97 -2.63 29.37
CA LYS A 625 17.83 -3.92 30.06
C LYS A 625 18.89 -4.91 29.57
N ARG A 626 19.01 -5.07 28.25
CA ARG A 626 20.00 -5.96 27.61
C ARG A 626 21.46 -5.57 27.95
N MET A 627 21.78 -4.28 28.03
CA MET A 627 23.09 -3.81 28.49
C MET A 627 23.37 -4.13 29.96
N ALA A 628 22.37 -3.95 30.84
CA ALA A 628 22.48 -4.29 32.25
C ALA A 628 22.65 -5.80 32.47
N ASP A 629 21.93 -6.63 31.71
CA ASP A 629 22.05 -8.09 31.75
C ASP A 629 23.44 -8.54 31.27
N ALA A 630 23.94 -7.98 30.17
CA ALA A 630 25.29 -8.26 29.67
C ALA A 630 26.39 -7.85 30.65
N ALA A 631 26.25 -6.69 31.31
CA ALA A 631 27.18 -6.26 32.35
C ALA A 631 27.13 -7.18 33.58
N SER A 632 25.94 -7.66 33.96
CA SER A 632 25.76 -8.58 35.09
C SER A 632 26.41 -9.93 34.81
N ALA A 633 26.25 -10.47 33.60
CA ALA A 633 26.87 -11.74 33.19
C ALA A 633 28.42 -11.68 33.24
N MET A 634 29.00 -10.54 32.85
CA MET A 634 30.45 -10.31 32.91
C MET A 634 30.98 -10.23 34.36
N ASP A 635 30.18 -9.73 35.30
CA ASP A 635 30.56 -9.63 36.72
C ASP A 635 30.44 -10.99 37.45
N THR A 636 29.54 -11.88 36.97
CA THR A 636 29.37 -13.24 37.54
C THR A 636 30.39 -14.27 37.06
N GLY A 637 31.10 -14.01 35.96
CA GLY A 637 32.26 -14.81 35.56
C GLY A 637 31.99 -16.24 35.08
N GLU A 638 30.87 -16.47 34.38
CA GLU A 638 30.62 -17.68 33.58
C GLU A 638 31.05 -17.50 32.11
#